data_AF-A0A803WBK7-F1
#
_entry.id   AF-A0A803WBK7-F1
#
_cell.length_a   1.000
_cell.length_b   1.000
_cell.length_c   1.000
_cell.angle_alpha   90.00
_cell.angle_beta   90.00
_cell.angle_gamma   90.00
#
_symmetry.space_group_name_H-M   'P 1'
#
loop_
_entity.id
_entity.type
_entity.pdbx_description
1 polymer ?
#
loop_
_entity_poly.entity_id
_entity_poly.type
_entity_poly.pdbx_seq_one_letter_code
_entity_poly.pdbx_strand_id
1 'polypeptide(L)'
;MTFLQNLLALNPRKQTHATLHSTAAKKQVKKQWKRNSDKNCSNCEKLENNFDDIKHTTLSERGALREAMRCLKCADAPCQKSCPTNLDIKSFITSIANKNYYGAAKMILSDNPLGLTCGMVCPTSDLCVGGCNLYATEEGPINIGGLQQFATEVFKAMNIPQIRNPSLPPLEDMPEAYQVKIALLGAGPASLSCASFLARLGYSNITIFEKQEYLGGLSMSEIPQFRLPYDVVNFEAKLMKDLGVKIIFRKGLAVDGMTLHTLKEDGYKAVFIGIACQNSIKKMDYLSSCMCASVNMLEKDSVKGWSSCCFSCISGQGKGTVPHVDVSSVTLYYNLQNSYVLQIKIHSKVFQCFKSCNKQHQAEQNQREGLPEPNRDSIFQGLTMNQGFYTSKDFLPLVAMASKPGMCACHSPLPSVHGTVIVLGAGDTAFDCATSALRCGARRVFVVFRKGFTHIRAVPEEMELAKEEKCEFLPFLSPRKVVLKGGQIVAMEFVRTEQDSDGNWKEDEDQVVRLKTDVVISAFGSILSDSKVREAMAPIKFNRWGLPEVDPETMQTSEPWVFAGGDIGGIANTTVESVNDGKQASWYMHRYIQSLYGVEVPTVPELPLFYTPIDLVDISVEMAGLKFPNPFGLASATPATSSSMIRRAFEAGWGFAVTKTFSLDKDIVTNVSPRIVRGTTSGPLYGPGQGSFLNIELISEKTAAYWCKSITELKADFPNHVLIASIMCTYNKEDWTKLSKMAEVAGADALELNLSCPHGMGERGMGLACGQDPELVRNICRWVRQAVHIPFFAKLTPNVTDIVKIAMAAQEGGADGVTATNTVSGLMGLKADSTPWPAVGRGLRTTYGGMSGNAIRPIALRAVSAIARALPGFPILATGGIDSAETGLQFLHSGASVLQVCSAIQNQDFTVIDDYCTGLRALLYLKSIEELEDWDGQSPATMCHQKGKPVPRIADLMGKKLPSFGPYLEQRKKIIAENKIRLKAQSMAAELAEKKHFIPKKPIPAIKDVIGKALQYIGTYGDLCNTEQVVALIDQEMCINCGKCYMTCNDSGYQAIRFERDTHLPTVTASCTGCTLCLSVCPVLDCIRMVARTTPYQPSRGLPLA
;
A
#
# COMPACT_ATOMS: atom_id res chain seq x y z
N MET A 1 52.26 -9.84 9.18
CA MET A 1 51.06 -9.32 9.89
C MET A 1 50.41 -10.47 10.64
N THR A 2 49.84 -10.21 11.80
CA THR A 2 49.07 -11.21 12.56
C THR A 2 47.70 -11.47 11.90
N PHE A 3 47.04 -12.58 12.25
CA PHE A 3 45.70 -12.91 11.76
C PHE A 3 44.69 -11.76 11.98
N LEU A 4 44.71 -11.14 13.16
CA LEU A 4 43.86 -10.00 13.50
C LEU A 4 44.18 -8.75 12.68
N GLN A 5 45.46 -8.46 12.39
CA GLN A 5 45.83 -7.33 11.52
C GLN A 5 45.28 -7.49 10.09
N ASN A 6 45.28 -8.72 9.56
CA ASN A 6 44.70 -9.02 8.25
C ASN A 6 43.17 -8.89 8.26
N LEU A 7 42.51 -9.34 9.33
CA LEU A 7 41.05 -9.26 9.47
C LEU A 7 40.57 -7.80 9.64
N LEU A 8 41.30 -6.97 10.38
CA LEU A 8 41.03 -5.54 10.58
C LEU A 8 41.48 -4.63 9.42
N ALA A 9 41.97 -5.21 8.30
CA ALA A 9 42.57 -4.45 7.21
C ALA A 9 41.64 -3.37 6.61
N LEU A 10 40.33 -3.60 6.56
CA LEU A 10 39.32 -2.67 6.01
C LEU A 10 38.58 -1.86 7.09
N ASN A 11 38.90 -2.04 8.37
CA ASN A 11 38.20 -1.33 9.45
C ASN A 11 38.46 0.19 9.36
N PRO A 12 37.45 1.06 9.60
CA PRO A 12 37.61 2.50 9.50
C PRO A 12 38.74 3.03 10.39
N ARG A 13 39.59 3.89 9.81
CA ARG A 13 40.67 4.59 10.53
C ARG A 13 40.75 6.02 10.04
N LYS A 14 40.86 6.99 10.96
CA LYS A 14 41.09 8.40 10.63
C LYS A 14 42.37 8.53 9.81
N GLN A 15 42.28 9.12 8.63
CA GLN A 15 43.45 9.40 7.79
C GLN A 15 44.20 10.60 8.38
N THR A 16 45.53 10.51 8.41
CA THR A 16 46.41 11.60 8.89
C THR A 16 46.82 12.57 7.78
N HIS A 17 46.62 12.17 6.52
CA HIS A 17 47.01 12.92 5.31
C HIS A 17 45.91 12.80 4.25
N ALA A 18 45.93 13.69 3.25
CA ALA A 18 45.06 13.58 2.08
C ALA A 18 45.39 12.33 1.24
N THR A 19 44.38 11.62 0.73
CA THR A 19 44.58 10.36 0.00
C THR A 19 44.94 10.63 -1.47
N LEU A 20 46.17 10.31 -1.87
CA LEU A 20 46.65 10.47 -3.24
C LEU A 20 46.14 9.36 -4.18
N HIS A 21 45.37 9.74 -5.21
CA HIS A 21 45.00 8.87 -6.33
C HIS A 21 44.92 9.69 -7.61
N SER A 22 45.40 9.16 -8.74
CA SER A 22 45.21 9.81 -10.05
C SER A 22 43.77 9.69 -10.55
N THR A 23 43.34 10.68 -11.34
CA THR A 23 42.03 10.65 -12.02
C THR A 23 41.88 9.43 -12.94
N ALA A 24 42.96 8.94 -13.52
CA ALA A 24 42.98 7.70 -14.31
C ALA A 24 42.64 6.47 -13.44
N ALA A 25 43.30 6.31 -12.29
CA ALA A 25 43.02 5.23 -11.35
C ALA A 25 41.58 5.30 -10.81
N LYS A 26 41.08 6.49 -10.46
CA LYS A 26 39.67 6.65 -10.05
C LYS A 26 38.68 6.33 -11.18
N LYS A 27 38.98 6.66 -12.44
CA LYS A 27 38.15 6.27 -13.60
C LYS A 27 38.08 4.75 -13.80
N GLN A 28 39.19 4.02 -13.60
CA GLN A 28 39.23 2.56 -13.64
C GLN A 28 38.42 1.95 -12.49
N VAL A 29 38.76 2.30 -11.25
CA VAL A 29 38.12 1.77 -10.02
C VAL A 29 36.61 2.06 -9.98
N LYS A 30 36.13 3.17 -10.55
CA LYS A 30 34.69 3.49 -10.61
C LYS A 30 33.82 2.39 -11.23
N LYS A 31 34.34 1.59 -12.17
CA LYS A 31 33.60 0.48 -12.78
C LYS A 31 33.35 -0.67 -11.78
N GLN A 32 34.32 -0.98 -10.93
CA GLN A 32 34.23 -2.06 -9.93
C GLN A 32 33.05 -1.88 -8.97
N TRP A 33 32.63 -0.64 -8.68
CA TRP A 33 31.63 -0.31 -7.65
C TRP A 33 30.28 0.19 -8.22
N LYS A 34 30.06 0.05 -9.53
CA LYS A 34 28.89 0.62 -10.24
C LYS A 34 27.58 -0.04 -9.79
N ARG A 35 26.68 0.73 -9.17
CA ARG A 35 25.37 0.25 -8.65
C ARG A 35 24.18 0.55 -9.56
N ASN A 36 24.12 1.74 -10.14
CA ASN A 36 23.07 2.17 -11.08
C ASN A 36 23.51 2.03 -12.53
N SER A 37 22.55 2.07 -13.46
CA SER A 37 22.73 2.01 -14.92
C SER A 37 23.85 2.94 -15.42
N ASP A 38 24.74 2.48 -16.31
CA ASP A 38 25.77 3.36 -16.88
C ASP A 38 25.19 4.22 -18.00
N LYS A 39 25.37 5.53 -17.89
CA LYS A 39 24.97 6.50 -18.92
C LYS A 39 25.76 6.37 -20.21
N ASN A 40 26.92 5.71 -20.17
CA ASN A 40 27.72 5.39 -21.34
C ASN A 40 27.30 4.07 -22.01
N CYS A 41 26.35 3.31 -21.44
CA CYS A 41 25.85 2.07 -22.03
C CYS A 41 24.63 2.36 -22.93
N SER A 42 24.81 2.20 -24.24
CA SER A 42 23.80 2.32 -25.28
C SER A 42 22.94 1.07 -25.48
N ASN A 43 23.43 -0.10 -25.04
CA ASN A 43 22.84 -1.38 -25.42
C ASN A 43 21.86 -1.86 -24.35
N CYS A 44 20.72 -2.41 -24.78
CA CYS A 44 19.84 -3.16 -23.89
C CYS A 44 20.53 -4.46 -23.42
N GLU A 45 20.16 -4.93 -22.24
CA GLU A 45 20.54 -6.25 -21.75
C GLU A 45 19.63 -7.32 -22.39
N LYS A 46 20.01 -8.60 -22.28
CA LYS A 46 19.17 -9.68 -22.82
C LYS A 46 17.92 -9.89 -21.93
N LEU A 47 16.77 -9.41 -22.41
CA LEU A 47 15.48 -9.53 -21.73
C LEU A 47 14.54 -10.58 -22.35
N GLU A 48 14.99 -11.33 -23.36
CA GLU A 48 14.19 -12.38 -23.99
C GLU A 48 13.69 -13.41 -22.97
N ASN A 49 12.39 -13.70 -23.00
CA ASN A 49 11.64 -14.51 -22.03
C ASN A 49 11.74 -14.03 -20.56
N ASN A 50 12.18 -12.79 -20.30
CA ASN A 50 12.31 -12.29 -18.93
C ASN A 50 11.08 -11.49 -18.46
N PHE A 51 10.18 -12.19 -17.76
CA PHE A 51 8.99 -11.63 -17.12
C PHE A 51 9.15 -11.40 -15.59
N ASP A 52 10.38 -11.25 -15.09
CA ASP A 52 10.60 -10.83 -13.69
C ASP A 52 10.05 -9.40 -13.46
N ASP A 53 9.52 -9.12 -12.27
CA ASP A 53 8.92 -7.81 -11.92
C ASP A 53 9.91 -6.65 -12.13
N ILE A 54 9.56 -5.68 -12.99
CA ILE A 54 10.38 -4.49 -13.25
C ILE A 54 9.98 -3.25 -12.45
N LYS A 55 8.76 -3.20 -11.90
CA LYS A 55 8.22 -2.00 -11.20
C LYS A 55 9.19 -1.37 -10.20
N HIS A 56 9.36 -0.05 -10.26
CA HIS A 56 10.21 0.68 -9.31
C HIS A 56 9.55 0.86 -7.94
N THR A 57 8.24 0.66 -7.85
CA THR A 57 7.40 0.84 -6.66
C THR A 57 7.36 -0.37 -5.72
N THR A 58 7.66 -1.60 -6.18
CA THR A 58 7.61 -2.82 -5.34
C THR A 58 8.48 -2.70 -4.08
N LEU A 59 7.92 -2.97 -2.90
CA LEU A 59 8.58 -2.90 -1.59
C LEU A 59 8.68 -4.29 -0.92
N SER A 60 9.74 -4.54 -0.14
CA SER A 60 9.65 -5.51 0.97
C SER A 60 9.07 -4.84 2.21
N GLU A 61 8.71 -5.64 3.21
CA GLU A 61 8.31 -5.17 4.54
C GLU A 61 9.24 -4.08 5.09
N ARG A 62 10.56 -4.31 5.06
CA ARG A 62 11.57 -3.32 5.50
C ARG A 62 11.55 -2.02 4.68
N GLY A 63 11.09 -2.07 3.42
CA GLY A 63 10.81 -0.88 2.61
C GLY A 63 9.50 -0.21 3.02
N ALA A 64 8.42 -1.00 3.09
CA ALA A 64 7.07 -0.55 3.44
C ALA A 64 7.01 0.09 4.83
N LEU A 65 7.56 -0.54 5.88
CA LEU A 65 7.63 0.03 7.23
C LEU A 65 8.35 1.37 7.26
N ARG A 66 9.45 1.53 6.52
CA ARG A 66 10.20 2.80 6.45
C ARG A 66 9.41 3.90 5.76
N GLU A 67 8.74 3.58 4.66
CA GLU A 67 7.95 4.55 3.89
C GLU A 67 6.62 4.90 4.60
N ALA A 68 5.99 3.91 5.23
CA ALA A 68 4.80 4.11 6.05
C ALA A 68 5.08 4.94 7.30
N MET A 69 6.24 4.76 7.94
CA MET A 69 6.70 5.66 9.02
C MET A 69 6.99 7.09 8.50
N ARG A 70 7.52 7.25 7.28
CA ARG A 70 7.77 8.56 6.65
C ARG A 70 6.48 9.33 6.35
N CYS A 71 5.39 8.64 6.01
CA CYS A 71 4.12 9.27 5.69
C CYS A 71 3.57 10.10 6.86
N LEU A 72 3.23 11.36 6.59
CA LEU A 72 2.71 12.33 7.56
C LEU A 72 1.30 12.03 8.09
N LYS A 73 0.57 11.08 7.47
CA LYS A 73 -0.78 10.64 7.89
C LYS A 73 -1.75 11.83 8.05
N CYS A 74 -1.75 12.70 7.03
CA CYS A 74 -2.47 13.97 7.00
C CYS A 74 -3.96 13.81 7.32
N ALA A 75 -4.52 14.74 8.07
CA ALA A 75 -5.96 14.99 8.06
C ALA A 75 -6.39 15.53 6.68
N ASP A 76 -7.65 15.27 6.29
CA ASP A 76 -8.26 15.75 5.03
C ASP A 76 -7.38 15.49 3.79
N ALA A 77 -6.81 14.28 3.72
CA ALA A 77 -5.61 14.01 2.94
C ALA A 77 -5.79 14.27 1.42
N PRO A 78 -5.03 15.18 0.80
CA PRO A 78 -5.19 15.49 -0.62
C PRO A 78 -4.88 14.29 -1.53
N CYS A 79 -4.00 13.37 -1.10
CA CYS A 79 -3.78 12.11 -1.80
C CYS A 79 -4.99 11.18 -1.86
N GLN A 80 -5.92 11.24 -0.87
CA GLN A 80 -7.21 10.54 -0.92
C GLN A 80 -8.17 11.22 -1.89
N LYS A 81 -8.22 12.57 -1.90
CA LYS A 81 -9.04 13.34 -2.85
C LYS A 81 -8.59 13.15 -4.31
N SER A 82 -7.29 12.95 -4.54
CA SER A 82 -6.72 12.59 -5.84
C SER A 82 -6.73 11.07 -6.13
N CYS A 83 -7.46 10.26 -5.36
CA CYS A 83 -7.67 8.85 -5.63
C CYS A 83 -9.10 8.62 -6.16
N PRO A 84 -9.29 8.11 -7.39
CA PRO A 84 -10.63 7.96 -7.97
C PRO A 84 -11.59 7.06 -7.16
N THR A 85 -11.09 6.07 -6.41
CA THR A 85 -11.90 5.25 -5.49
C THR A 85 -12.03 5.83 -4.06
N ASN A 86 -11.46 7.01 -3.79
CA ASN A 86 -11.44 7.72 -2.50
C ASN A 86 -10.82 6.93 -1.32
N LEU A 87 -9.82 6.09 -1.59
CA LEU A 87 -9.12 5.26 -0.58
C LEU A 87 -8.59 6.07 0.62
N ASP A 88 -8.89 5.63 1.85
CA ASP A 88 -8.28 6.21 3.06
C ASP A 88 -6.79 5.80 3.20
N ILE A 89 -5.97 6.58 2.50
CA ILE A 89 -4.51 6.50 2.46
C ILE A 89 -3.89 6.90 3.81
N LYS A 90 -4.57 7.69 4.66
CA LYS A 90 -4.11 7.97 6.03
C LYS A 90 -4.18 6.68 6.85
N SER A 91 -5.33 6.03 6.90
CA SER A 91 -5.56 4.88 7.77
C SER A 91 -4.81 3.64 7.31
N PHE A 92 -4.83 3.28 6.02
CA PHE A 92 -4.10 2.07 5.59
C PHE A 92 -2.58 2.22 5.74
N ILE A 93 -2.00 3.40 5.51
CA ILE A 93 -0.56 3.62 5.73
C ILE A 93 -0.23 3.69 7.24
N THR A 94 -1.16 4.16 8.08
CA THR A 94 -1.02 4.04 9.54
C THR A 94 -0.93 2.57 9.96
N SER A 95 -1.82 1.73 9.44
CA SER A 95 -1.82 0.30 9.72
C SER A 95 -0.56 -0.42 9.24
N ILE A 96 -0.04 -0.09 8.05
CA ILE A 96 1.27 -0.62 7.61
C ILE A 96 2.39 -0.21 8.58
N ALA A 97 2.45 1.07 9.01
CA ALA A 97 3.47 1.53 9.95
C ALA A 97 3.42 0.80 11.30
N ASN A 98 2.22 0.35 11.69
CA ASN A 98 1.92 -0.35 12.93
C ASN A 98 2.00 -1.91 12.82
N LYS A 99 2.54 -2.43 11.70
CA LYS A 99 2.58 -3.86 11.31
C LYS A 99 1.21 -4.56 11.15
N ASN A 100 0.13 -3.80 11.06
CA ASN A 100 -1.22 -4.32 10.79
C ASN A 100 -1.51 -4.37 9.29
N TYR A 101 -0.92 -5.35 8.62
CA TYR A 101 -1.06 -5.52 7.17
C TYR A 101 -2.47 -5.99 6.78
N TYR A 102 -3.17 -6.72 7.66
CA TYR A 102 -4.58 -7.06 7.50
C TYR A 102 -5.48 -5.81 7.51
N GLY A 103 -5.39 -4.95 8.54
CA GLY A 103 -6.21 -3.73 8.62
C GLY A 103 -5.95 -2.79 7.45
N ALA A 104 -4.69 -2.67 7.02
CA ALA A 104 -4.33 -1.97 5.79
C ALA A 104 -5.03 -2.56 4.55
N ALA A 105 -4.94 -3.88 4.34
CA ALA A 105 -5.60 -4.56 3.22
C ALA A 105 -7.13 -4.49 3.29
N LYS A 106 -7.73 -4.57 4.48
CA LYS A 106 -9.17 -4.41 4.72
C LYS A 106 -9.65 -3.01 4.31
N MET A 107 -8.93 -1.96 4.72
CA MET A 107 -9.23 -0.58 4.34
C MET A 107 -9.11 -0.40 2.82
N ILE A 108 -8.03 -0.90 2.21
CA ILE A 108 -7.82 -0.85 0.76
C ILE A 108 -8.95 -1.55 0.00
N LEU A 109 -9.27 -2.78 0.37
CA LEU A 109 -10.27 -3.60 -0.33
C LEU A 109 -11.71 -3.14 -0.06
N SER A 110 -11.95 -2.36 0.99
CA SER A 110 -13.26 -1.76 1.26
C SER A 110 -13.65 -0.80 0.15
N ASP A 111 -12.78 0.17 -0.17
CA ASP A 111 -13.03 1.17 -1.21
C ASP A 111 -12.70 0.68 -2.63
N ASN A 112 -11.77 -0.27 -2.79
CA ASN A 112 -11.27 -0.73 -4.09
C ASN A 112 -11.12 -2.27 -4.11
N PRO A 113 -12.10 -3.02 -4.64
CA PRO A 113 -12.04 -4.48 -4.74
C PRO A 113 -10.87 -5.04 -5.56
N LEU A 114 -10.23 -4.24 -6.41
CA LEU A 114 -9.01 -4.59 -7.17
C LEU A 114 -7.78 -3.86 -6.59
N GLY A 115 -7.70 -3.83 -5.26
CA GLY A 115 -6.72 -3.06 -4.51
C GLY A 115 -5.27 -3.45 -4.77
N LEU A 116 -4.98 -4.72 -5.07
CA LEU A 116 -3.63 -5.20 -5.35
C LEU A 116 -3.23 -4.90 -6.81
N THR A 117 -4.13 -5.13 -7.77
CA THR A 117 -3.95 -4.69 -9.16
C THR A 117 -3.68 -3.20 -9.21
N CYS A 118 -4.53 -2.38 -8.56
CA CYS A 118 -4.36 -0.94 -8.53
C CYS A 118 -3.04 -0.51 -7.86
N GLY A 119 -2.62 -1.17 -6.77
CA GLY A 119 -1.31 -0.90 -6.14
C GLY A 119 -0.12 -1.15 -7.07
N MET A 120 -0.24 -2.08 -8.02
CA MET A 120 0.81 -2.36 -9.01
C MET A 120 0.77 -1.46 -10.25
N VAL A 121 -0.41 -1.03 -10.73
CA VAL A 121 -0.56 -0.43 -12.08
C VAL A 121 -1.09 1.00 -12.11
N CYS A 122 -1.50 1.61 -11.00
CA CYS A 122 -2.00 2.98 -11.04
C CYS A 122 -0.93 3.98 -11.52
N PRO A 123 -1.27 4.94 -12.40
CA PRO A 123 -0.41 6.06 -12.78
C PRO A 123 -0.34 7.09 -11.63
N THR A 124 0.24 6.70 -10.50
CA THR A 124 0.03 7.40 -9.22
C THR A 124 0.51 8.86 -9.21
N SER A 125 1.47 9.21 -10.06
CA SER A 125 2.01 10.57 -10.26
C SER A 125 0.97 11.58 -10.75
N ASP A 126 -0.01 11.13 -11.54
CA ASP A 126 -1.15 11.91 -12.03
C ASP A 126 -2.39 11.79 -11.11
N LEU A 127 -2.27 11.01 -10.02
CA LEU A 127 -3.32 10.66 -9.08
C LEU A 127 -2.85 10.97 -7.62
N CYS A 128 -2.99 9.99 -6.72
CA CYS A 128 -2.77 10.15 -5.28
C CYS A 128 -1.35 10.60 -4.86
N VAL A 129 -0.31 10.34 -5.68
CA VAL A 129 1.07 10.76 -5.40
C VAL A 129 1.33 12.18 -5.88
N GLY A 130 0.68 12.62 -6.97
CA GLY A 130 0.69 14.01 -7.41
C GLY A 130 0.08 14.97 -6.37
N GLY A 131 -1.00 14.53 -5.71
CA GLY A 131 -1.62 15.26 -4.59
C GLY A 131 -0.93 15.11 -3.22
N CYS A 132 0.28 14.52 -3.12
CA CYS A 132 0.88 14.20 -1.82
C CYS A 132 1.65 15.39 -1.20
N ASN A 133 1.28 15.81 0.02
CA ASN A 133 1.93 16.92 0.74
C ASN A 133 3.47 16.80 0.87
N LEU A 134 4.03 15.58 0.91
CA LEU A 134 5.49 15.39 0.96
C LEU A 134 6.20 15.70 -0.37
N TYR A 135 5.48 15.97 -1.46
CA TYR A 135 6.05 16.57 -2.66
C TYR A 135 6.74 17.93 -2.38
N ALA A 136 6.32 18.63 -1.31
CA ALA A 136 6.94 19.88 -0.86
C ALA A 136 8.23 19.68 -0.01
N THR A 137 8.86 18.51 -0.05
CA THR A 137 10.10 18.18 0.69
C THR A 137 11.14 17.54 -0.23
N GLU A 138 12.43 17.69 0.10
CA GLU A 138 13.53 17.18 -0.74
C GLU A 138 13.56 15.64 -0.87
N GLU A 139 12.97 14.90 0.06
CA GLU A 139 12.74 13.44 -0.06
C GLU A 139 11.56 13.05 -0.96
N GLY A 140 10.74 14.02 -1.40
CA GLY A 140 9.64 13.82 -2.35
C GLY A 140 8.39 13.10 -1.78
N PRO A 141 7.37 12.87 -2.63
CA PRO A 141 6.09 12.29 -2.19
C PRO A 141 6.22 10.82 -1.77
N ILE A 142 5.17 10.27 -1.16
CA ILE A 142 5.15 8.87 -0.69
C ILE A 142 4.89 7.88 -1.84
N ASN A 143 5.57 6.74 -1.83
CA ASN A 143 5.25 5.59 -2.70
C ASN A 143 3.94 4.89 -2.25
N ILE A 144 2.80 5.53 -2.51
CA ILE A 144 1.47 5.05 -2.08
C ILE A 144 1.13 3.70 -2.74
N GLY A 145 1.38 3.56 -4.05
CA GLY A 145 1.11 2.32 -4.80
C GLY A 145 1.91 1.12 -4.25
N GLY A 146 3.20 1.28 -3.99
CA GLY A 146 4.05 0.23 -3.41
C GLY A 146 3.66 -0.18 -1.99
N LEU A 147 3.10 0.75 -1.20
CA LEU A 147 2.54 0.45 0.12
C LEU A 147 1.22 -0.32 0.01
N GLN A 148 0.33 0.11 -0.89
CA GLN A 148 -0.93 -0.57 -1.21
C GLN A 148 -0.70 -2.00 -1.73
N GLN A 149 0.26 -2.17 -2.65
CA GLN A 149 0.72 -3.48 -3.15
C GLN A 149 1.25 -4.36 -2.02
N PHE A 150 2.11 -3.82 -1.14
CA PHE A 150 2.71 -4.60 -0.06
C PHE A 150 1.66 -5.17 0.91
N ALA A 151 0.74 -4.33 1.42
CA ALA A 151 -0.28 -4.78 2.35
C ALA A 151 -1.20 -5.85 1.74
N THR A 152 -1.59 -5.68 0.48
CA THR A 152 -2.51 -6.60 -0.20
C THR A 152 -1.83 -7.89 -0.69
N GLU A 153 -0.52 -7.89 -1.02
CA GLU A 153 0.25 -9.14 -1.19
C GLU A 153 0.35 -9.93 0.13
N VAL A 154 0.55 -9.25 1.26
CA VAL A 154 0.59 -9.93 2.57
C VAL A 154 -0.76 -10.56 2.91
N PHE A 155 -1.87 -9.85 2.69
CA PHE A 155 -3.21 -10.43 2.87
C PHE A 155 -3.51 -11.57 1.89
N LYS A 156 -3.10 -11.45 0.62
CA LYS A 156 -3.14 -12.55 -0.37
C LYS A 156 -2.33 -13.77 0.08
N ALA A 157 -1.20 -13.58 0.78
CA ALA A 157 -0.40 -14.65 1.36
C ALA A 157 -1.04 -15.26 2.64
N MET A 158 -1.84 -14.50 3.41
CA MET A 158 -2.67 -15.06 4.49
C MET A 158 -3.76 -16.02 3.96
N ASN A 159 -4.17 -15.88 2.69
CA ASN A 159 -5.10 -16.80 1.99
C ASN A 159 -6.45 -17.00 2.74
N ILE A 160 -7.05 -15.88 3.13
CA ILE A 160 -8.31 -15.77 3.89
C ILE A 160 -9.44 -15.31 2.95
N PRO A 161 -10.67 -15.84 3.07
CA PRO A 161 -11.79 -15.45 2.22
C PRO A 161 -12.34 -14.06 2.52
N GLN A 162 -12.98 -13.44 1.52
CA GLN A 162 -13.99 -12.40 1.79
C GLN A 162 -15.26 -13.09 2.32
N ILE A 163 -15.96 -12.46 3.26
CA ILE A 163 -17.29 -12.91 3.71
C ILE A 163 -18.34 -11.86 3.41
N ARG A 164 -19.60 -12.30 3.34
CA ARG A 164 -20.77 -11.42 3.33
C ARG A 164 -20.77 -10.54 4.59
N ASN A 165 -21.23 -9.29 4.46
CA ASN A 165 -21.33 -8.32 5.55
C ASN A 165 -22.02 -8.95 6.79
N PRO A 166 -21.33 -9.05 7.95
CA PRO A 166 -21.87 -9.68 9.16
C PRO A 166 -23.15 -9.02 9.71
N SER A 167 -23.42 -7.76 9.36
CA SER A 167 -24.60 -7.02 9.82
C SER A 167 -25.86 -7.24 8.97
N LEU A 168 -25.78 -8.01 7.87
CA LEU A 168 -26.95 -8.32 7.03
C LEU A 168 -27.71 -9.56 7.56
N PRO A 169 -29.05 -9.59 7.50
CA PRO A 169 -29.86 -10.77 7.81
C PRO A 169 -29.41 -12.04 7.06
N PRO A 170 -29.71 -13.26 7.55
CA PRO A 170 -29.53 -14.50 6.79
C PRO A 170 -30.06 -14.41 5.35
N LEU A 171 -29.46 -15.16 4.41
CA LEU A 171 -29.85 -15.09 2.99
C LEU A 171 -31.31 -15.47 2.72
N GLU A 172 -31.88 -16.31 3.58
CA GLU A 172 -33.29 -16.72 3.56
C GLU A 172 -34.26 -15.64 4.11
N ASP A 173 -33.77 -14.74 4.97
CA ASP A 173 -34.52 -13.60 5.53
C ASP A 173 -34.38 -12.31 4.68
N MET A 174 -33.58 -12.33 3.61
CA MET A 174 -33.39 -11.16 2.73
C MET A 174 -34.64 -10.90 1.87
N PRO A 175 -35.12 -9.63 1.77
CA PRO A 175 -36.26 -9.28 0.92
C PRO A 175 -36.10 -9.73 -0.53
N GLU A 176 -37.22 -10.04 -1.20
CA GLU A 176 -37.25 -10.58 -2.58
C GLU A 176 -36.42 -9.74 -3.57
N ALA A 177 -36.41 -8.41 -3.39
CA ALA A 177 -35.60 -7.48 -4.16
C ALA A 177 -34.11 -7.87 -4.27
N TYR A 178 -33.55 -8.55 -3.28
CA TYR A 178 -32.14 -8.99 -3.26
C TYR A 178 -31.89 -10.32 -4.00
N GLN A 179 -32.96 -11.06 -4.33
CA GLN A 179 -32.89 -12.37 -5.00
C GLN A 179 -32.96 -12.25 -6.54
N VAL A 180 -33.17 -11.03 -7.05
CA VAL A 180 -33.33 -10.75 -8.49
C VAL A 180 -32.11 -11.12 -9.32
N LYS A 181 -32.35 -11.57 -10.55
CA LYS A 181 -31.31 -11.81 -11.54
C LYS A 181 -30.65 -10.48 -11.95
N ILE A 182 -29.33 -10.36 -11.74
CA ILE A 182 -28.51 -9.24 -12.23
C ILE A 182 -27.45 -9.77 -13.21
N ALA A 183 -27.33 -9.13 -14.38
CA ALA A 183 -26.32 -9.46 -15.38
C ALA A 183 -25.23 -8.38 -15.45
N LEU A 184 -23.98 -8.80 -15.63
CA LEU A 184 -22.87 -7.92 -15.99
C LEU A 184 -22.17 -8.46 -17.23
N LEU A 185 -21.71 -7.57 -18.10
CA LEU A 185 -21.21 -7.91 -19.43
C LEU A 185 -19.73 -7.51 -19.54
N GLY A 186 -18.87 -8.49 -19.78
CA GLY A 186 -17.41 -8.41 -19.65
C GLY A 186 -16.96 -8.61 -18.19
N ALA A 187 -15.93 -9.41 -17.95
CA ALA A 187 -15.31 -9.65 -16.64
C ALA A 187 -14.07 -8.77 -16.40
N GLY A 188 -14.13 -7.51 -16.87
CA GLY A 188 -13.11 -6.49 -16.63
C GLY A 188 -13.24 -5.79 -15.27
N PRO A 189 -12.30 -4.88 -14.93
CA PRO A 189 -12.25 -4.18 -13.64
C PRO A 189 -13.57 -3.54 -13.18
N ALA A 190 -14.32 -2.92 -14.09
CA ALA A 190 -15.59 -2.27 -13.78
C ALA A 190 -16.68 -3.27 -13.32
N SER A 191 -16.87 -4.36 -14.07
CA SER A 191 -17.83 -5.41 -13.69
C SER A 191 -17.42 -6.17 -12.44
N LEU A 192 -16.13 -6.44 -12.25
CA LEU A 192 -15.62 -7.08 -11.03
C LEU A 192 -15.86 -6.21 -9.80
N SER A 193 -15.69 -4.88 -9.91
CA SER A 193 -16.04 -3.92 -8.87
C SER A 193 -17.55 -3.88 -8.60
N CYS A 194 -18.36 -3.66 -9.65
CA CYS A 194 -19.82 -3.55 -9.55
C CYS A 194 -20.45 -4.81 -8.92
N ALA A 195 -20.06 -6.00 -9.39
CA ALA A 195 -20.51 -7.27 -8.83
C ALA A 195 -20.07 -7.46 -7.37
N SER A 196 -18.86 -7.02 -7.00
CA SER A 196 -18.39 -7.08 -5.61
C SER A 196 -19.25 -6.23 -4.68
N PHE A 197 -19.52 -4.98 -5.04
CA PHE A 197 -20.34 -4.08 -4.20
C PHE A 197 -21.82 -4.49 -4.15
N LEU A 198 -22.40 -4.96 -5.27
CA LEU A 198 -23.74 -5.55 -5.26
C LEU A 198 -23.82 -6.79 -4.36
N ALA A 199 -22.82 -7.68 -4.39
CA ALA A 199 -22.80 -8.86 -3.53
C ALA A 199 -22.63 -8.49 -2.04
N ARG A 200 -21.85 -7.44 -1.72
CA ARG A 200 -21.73 -6.88 -0.37
C ARG A 200 -23.02 -6.26 0.16
N LEU A 201 -23.81 -5.61 -0.70
CA LEU A 201 -25.17 -5.14 -0.40
C LEU A 201 -26.15 -6.30 -0.17
N GLY A 202 -25.79 -7.53 -0.54
CA GLY A 202 -26.56 -8.74 -0.26
C GLY A 202 -27.28 -9.35 -1.46
N TYR A 203 -27.08 -8.83 -2.68
CA TYR A 203 -27.70 -9.39 -3.89
C TYR A 203 -27.15 -10.79 -4.20
N SER A 204 -28.01 -11.81 -4.24
CA SER A 204 -27.62 -13.23 -4.24
C SER A 204 -27.55 -13.89 -5.63
N ASN A 205 -28.01 -13.21 -6.68
CA ASN A 205 -28.16 -13.81 -8.02
C ASN A 205 -27.48 -12.99 -9.14
N ILE A 206 -26.21 -12.66 -8.89
CA ILE A 206 -25.34 -11.88 -9.78
C ILE A 206 -24.58 -12.82 -10.73
N THR A 207 -24.62 -12.53 -12.04
CA THR A 207 -23.89 -13.28 -13.07
C THR A 207 -23.13 -12.36 -14.02
N ILE A 208 -21.81 -12.56 -14.13
CA ILE A 208 -20.96 -11.92 -15.14
C ILE A 208 -20.85 -12.84 -16.36
N PHE A 209 -21.05 -12.30 -17.55
CA PHE A 209 -20.84 -12.97 -18.83
C PHE A 209 -19.56 -12.44 -19.50
N GLU A 210 -18.60 -13.33 -19.79
CA GLU A 210 -17.32 -12.99 -20.43
C GLU A 210 -17.21 -13.66 -21.81
N LYS A 211 -16.92 -12.87 -22.86
CA LYS A 211 -16.76 -13.33 -24.25
C LYS A 211 -15.58 -14.30 -24.39
N GLN A 212 -14.54 -14.12 -23.59
CA GLN A 212 -13.30 -14.90 -23.60
C GLN A 212 -13.37 -16.14 -22.69
N GLU A 213 -12.26 -16.88 -22.65
CA GLU A 213 -12.05 -18.04 -21.76
C GLU A 213 -11.29 -17.67 -20.46
N TYR A 214 -10.90 -16.40 -20.32
CA TYR A 214 -10.18 -15.84 -19.18
C TYR A 214 -10.91 -14.62 -18.61
N LEU A 215 -10.75 -14.37 -17.31
CA LEU A 215 -11.32 -13.20 -16.62
C LEU A 215 -10.30 -12.05 -16.53
N GLY A 216 -10.76 -10.85 -16.14
CA GLY A 216 -9.90 -9.71 -15.79
C GLY A 216 -9.74 -8.64 -16.86
N GLY A 217 -10.29 -8.83 -18.07
CA GLY A 217 -10.18 -7.86 -19.17
C GLY A 217 -8.72 -7.49 -19.47
N LEU A 218 -8.44 -6.19 -19.66
CA LEU A 218 -7.11 -5.66 -20.01
C LEU A 218 -6.01 -6.01 -19.00
N SER A 219 -6.34 -6.11 -17.70
CA SER A 219 -5.43 -6.57 -16.65
C SER A 219 -4.92 -7.99 -16.89
N MET A 220 -5.71 -8.81 -17.60
CA MET A 220 -5.32 -10.14 -18.04
C MET A 220 -4.72 -10.14 -19.45
N SER A 221 -5.42 -9.56 -20.43
CA SER A 221 -5.06 -9.68 -21.85
C SER A 221 -3.90 -8.81 -22.31
N GLU A 222 -3.65 -7.65 -21.69
CA GLU A 222 -2.72 -6.66 -22.24
C GLU A 222 -1.64 -6.17 -21.28
N ILE A 223 -1.95 -5.92 -19.99
CA ILE A 223 -0.93 -5.48 -19.03
C ILE A 223 0.10 -6.61 -18.83
N PRO A 224 1.41 -6.41 -19.11
CA PRO A 224 2.39 -7.49 -19.11
C PRO A 224 2.65 -8.10 -17.73
N GLN A 225 3.00 -9.39 -17.69
CA GLN A 225 3.33 -10.15 -16.47
C GLN A 225 4.43 -9.48 -15.61
N PHE A 226 5.37 -8.73 -16.22
CA PHE A 226 6.42 -8.00 -15.50
C PHE A 226 5.95 -6.68 -14.85
N ARG A 227 4.74 -6.20 -15.16
CA ARG A 227 4.04 -5.13 -14.43
C ARG A 227 2.96 -5.71 -13.50
N LEU A 228 2.08 -6.57 -14.02
CA LEU A 228 0.96 -7.17 -13.29
C LEU A 228 0.94 -8.71 -13.43
N PRO A 229 1.25 -9.46 -12.35
CA PRO A 229 1.19 -10.92 -12.34
C PRO A 229 -0.22 -11.50 -12.47
N TYR A 230 -0.36 -12.62 -13.18
CA TYR A 230 -1.62 -13.40 -13.31
C TYR A 230 -2.33 -13.66 -11.98
N ASP A 231 -1.59 -14.09 -10.96
CA ASP A 231 -2.13 -14.59 -9.70
C ASP A 231 -2.73 -13.48 -8.82
N VAL A 232 -2.44 -12.21 -9.11
CA VAL A 232 -3.10 -11.04 -8.52
C VAL A 232 -4.57 -10.98 -8.96
N VAL A 233 -4.81 -10.95 -10.27
CA VAL A 233 -6.15 -10.78 -10.85
C VAL A 233 -7.04 -11.99 -10.52
N ASN A 234 -6.46 -13.19 -10.48
CA ASN A 234 -7.15 -14.40 -10.04
C ASN A 234 -7.50 -14.38 -8.54
N PHE A 235 -6.65 -13.79 -7.68
CA PHE A 235 -6.93 -13.61 -6.25
C PHE A 235 -8.10 -12.64 -6.03
N GLU A 236 -8.11 -11.48 -6.70
CA GLU A 236 -9.18 -10.48 -6.58
C GLU A 236 -10.52 -11.04 -7.09
N ALA A 237 -10.50 -11.75 -8.22
CA ALA A 237 -11.67 -12.46 -8.72
C ALA A 237 -12.14 -13.61 -7.82
N LYS A 238 -11.24 -14.25 -7.04
CA LYS A 238 -11.60 -15.25 -6.03
C LYS A 238 -12.34 -14.60 -4.85
N LEU A 239 -11.85 -13.47 -4.33
CA LEU A 239 -12.55 -12.73 -3.26
C LEU A 239 -13.97 -12.33 -3.67
N MET A 240 -14.19 -11.92 -4.92
CA MET A 240 -15.53 -11.65 -5.44
C MET A 240 -16.40 -12.92 -5.53
N LYS A 241 -15.83 -14.06 -5.95
CA LYS A 241 -16.51 -15.37 -5.99
C LYS A 241 -16.88 -15.89 -4.59
N ASP A 242 -16.11 -15.56 -3.56
CA ASP A 242 -16.44 -15.92 -2.16
C ASP A 242 -17.79 -15.33 -1.72
N LEU A 243 -18.24 -14.23 -2.34
CA LEU A 243 -19.58 -13.64 -2.13
C LEU A 243 -20.69 -14.26 -2.99
N GLY A 244 -20.41 -15.34 -3.74
CA GLY A 244 -21.39 -16.05 -4.57
C GLY A 244 -21.57 -15.52 -5.99
N VAL A 245 -20.77 -14.55 -6.44
CA VAL A 245 -20.82 -14.01 -7.81
C VAL A 245 -20.42 -15.08 -8.84
N LYS A 246 -21.29 -15.28 -9.83
CA LYS A 246 -21.12 -16.27 -10.91
C LYS A 246 -20.38 -15.65 -12.09
N ILE A 247 -19.52 -16.41 -12.78
CA ILE A 247 -18.91 -16.01 -14.06
C ILE A 247 -19.19 -17.10 -15.09
N ILE A 248 -19.67 -16.71 -16.28
CA ILE A 248 -19.94 -17.61 -17.41
C ILE A 248 -19.10 -17.14 -18.60
N PHE A 249 -18.10 -17.96 -18.95
CA PHE A 249 -17.19 -17.74 -20.07
C PHE A 249 -17.81 -18.09 -21.43
N ARG A 250 -17.17 -17.65 -22.52
CA ARG A 250 -17.65 -17.76 -23.91
C ARG A 250 -19.08 -17.20 -24.13
N LYS A 251 -19.49 -16.17 -23.37
CA LYS A 251 -20.81 -15.51 -23.49
C LYS A 251 -20.74 -13.99 -23.29
N GLY A 252 -21.55 -13.25 -24.02
CA GLY A 252 -21.64 -11.79 -23.91
C GLY A 252 -22.45 -11.22 -25.07
N LEU A 253 -22.55 -9.89 -25.16
CA LEU A 253 -23.30 -9.22 -26.23
C LEU A 253 -22.86 -9.71 -27.62
N ALA A 254 -23.85 -9.97 -28.48
CA ALA A 254 -23.75 -10.56 -29.82
C ALA A 254 -23.18 -12.00 -29.90
N VAL A 255 -22.82 -12.63 -28.77
CA VAL A 255 -22.49 -14.07 -28.72
C VAL A 255 -23.77 -14.88 -28.55
N ASP A 256 -23.97 -15.91 -29.37
CA ASP A 256 -25.16 -16.79 -29.37
C ASP A 256 -26.52 -16.07 -29.39
N GLY A 257 -26.56 -14.85 -29.97
CA GLY A 257 -27.76 -14.02 -30.03
C GLY A 257 -28.08 -13.22 -28.75
N MET A 258 -27.19 -13.22 -27.74
CA MET A 258 -27.39 -12.45 -26.51
C MET A 258 -27.40 -10.93 -26.78
N THR A 259 -28.48 -10.30 -26.35
CA THR A 259 -28.74 -8.85 -26.42
C THR A 259 -29.33 -8.36 -25.09
N LEU A 260 -29.47 -7.04 -24.92
CA LEU A 260 -30.27 -6.48 -23.82
C LEU A 260 -31.73 -6.99 -23.88
N HIS A 261 -32.35 -7.09 -25.06
CA HIS A 261 -33.71 -7.61 -25.19
C HIS A 261 -33.85 -9.02 -24.61
N THR A 262 -32.96 -9.94 -24.99
CA THR A 262 -32.98 -11.32 -24.48
C THR A 262 -32.70 -11.40 -22.98
N LEU A 263 -31.88 -10.51 -22.41
CA LEU A 263 -31.68 -10.45 -20.96
C LEU A 263 -32.94 -9.96 -20.23
N LYS A 264 -33.69 -9.04 -20.83
CA LYS A 264 -34.98 -8.57 -20.30
C LYS A 264 -36.04 -9.67 -20.34
N GLU A 265 -36.10 -10.45 -21.42
CA GLU A 265 -36.96 -11.63 -21.58
C GLU A 265 -36.60 -12.76 -20.60
N ASP A 266 -35.30 -12.99 -20.38
CA ASP A 266 -34.77 -13.90 -19.35
C ASP A 266 -35.11 -13.45 -17.91
N GLY A 267 -35.71 -12.25 -17.72
CA GLY A 267 -36.10 -11.73 -16.42
C GLY A 267 -34.95 -11.13 -15.59
N TYR A 268 -33.83 -10.74 -16.21
CA TYR A 268 -32.83 -9.90 -15.54
C TYR A 268 -33.42 -8.52 -15.23
N LYS A 269 -33.31 -8.07 -13.97
CA LYS A 269 -33.89 -6.80 -13.50
C LYS A 269 -32.97 -5.61 -13.69
N ALA A 270 -31.66 -5.83 -13.72
CA ALA A 270 -30.68 -4.81 -14.02
C ALA A 270 -29.49 -5.40 -14.81
N VAL A 271 -28.87 -4.57 -15.65
CA VAL A 271 -27.69 -4.92 -16.46
C VAL A 271 -26.58 -3.88 -16.27
N PHE A 272 -25.34 -4.35 -16.11
CA PHE A 272 -24.14 -3.49 -16.20
C PHE A 272 -23.30 -3.85 -17.43
N ILE A 273 -22.92 -2.85 -18.23
CA ILE A 273 -22.05 -2.99 -19.40
C ILE A 273 -20.64 -2.54 -19.00
N GLY A 274 -19.72 -3.49 -18.84
CA GLY A 274 -18.31 -3.29 -18.46
C GLY A 274 -17.33 -3.97 -19.41
N ILE A 275 -17.68 -4.07 -20.70
CA ILE A 275 -16.76 -4.56 -21.74
C ILE A 275 -15.63 -3.54 -21.96
N ALA A 276 -14.38 -3.98 -22.09
CA ALA A 276 -13.25 -3.07 -22.30
C ALA A 276 -13.33 -2.39 -23.67
N CYS A 277 -13.00 -1.09 -23.75
CA CYS A 277 -13.09 -0.26 -24.97
C CYS A 277 -12.32 1.07 -24.91
N GLN A 278 -11.02 1.04 -24.56
CA GLN A 278 -10.18 2.26 -24.48
C GLN A 278 -10.19 3.08 -25.78
N ASN A 279 -10.97 4.16 -25.81
CA ASN A 279 -11.26 4.92 -27.02
C ASN A 279 -10.08 5.81 -27.46
N SER A 280 -9.81 5.86 -28.76
CA SER A 280 -8.79 6.73 -29.35
C SER A 280 -9.25 8.19 -29.45
N ILE A 281 -9.02 8.99 -28.40
CA ILE A 281 -9.39 10.42 -28.37
C ILE A 281 -8.90 11.16 -29.63
N LYS A 282 -9.88 11.69 -30.38
CA LYS A 282 -9.75 12.43 -31.65
C LYS A 282 -9.00 11.69 -32.77
N LYS A 283 -9.77 10.94 -33.58
CA LYS A 283 -9.80 11.29 -35.01
C LYS A 283 -10.25 12.75 -35.12
N MET A 284 -9.47 13.56 -35.82
CA MET A 284 -9.84 14.90 -36.21
C MET A 284 -10.00 14.86 -37.72
N ASP A 285 -11.22 14.58 -38.16
CA ASP A 285 -11.52 14.48 -39.59
C ASP A 285 -11.30 15.84 -40.25
N TYR A 286 -10.70 15.84 -41.45
CA TYR A 286 -10.27 17.04 -42.16
C TYR A 286 -11.46 17.80 -42.77
N LEU A 287 -12.26 18.48 -41.94
CA LEU A 287 -13.22 19.48 -42.37
C LEU A 287 -13.18 20.72 -41.47
N SER A 288 -13.16 21.89 -42.11
CA SER A 288 -12.99 23.19 -41.46
C SER A 288 -14.27 23.70 -40.82
N SER A 289 -14.29 23.85 -39.50
CA SER A 289 -15.02 24.93 -38.83
C SER A 289 -14.43 25.19 -37.43
N CYS A 290 -14.36 26.46 -37.06
CA CYS A 290 -13.85 26.92 -35.76
C CYS A 290 -15.04 27.23 -34.85
N MET A 291 -14.91 26.93 -33.54
CA MET A 291 -15.34 27.86 -32.48
C MET A 291 -14.74 27.48 -31.12
N CYS A 292 -14.38 28.51 -30.34
CA CYS A 292 -13.87 28.34 -28.98
C CYS A 292 -15.01 28.08 -27.99
N ALA A 293 -14.75 27.24 -27.00
CA ALA A 293 -15.55 27.12 -25.77
C ALA A 293 -14.62 26.77 -24.59
N SER A 294 -13.73 27.71 -24.26
CA SER A 294 -12.85 27.57 -23.09
C SER A 294 -13.59 27.90 -21.81
N VAL A 295 -13.40 27.04 -20.79
CA VAL A 295 -13.46 27.29 -19.34
C VAL A 295 -14.11 28.62 -18.91
N ASN A 296 -15.33 28.55 -18.39
CA ASN A 296 -15.95 29.62 -17.60
C ASN A 296 -17.04 29.04 -16.68
N MET A 297 -17.30 29.75 -15.57
CA MET A 297 -18.01 29.26 -14.37
C MET A 297 -17.20 28.19 -13.59
N LEU A 298 -17.02 28.27 -12.27
CA LEU A 298 -17.59 29.18 -11.26
C LEU A 298 -16.49 29.83 -10.40
N GLU A 299 -16.46 31.16 -10.30
CA GLU A 299 -16.12 31.85 -9.03
C GLU A 299 -16.47 33.35 -9.06
N LYS A 300 -17.47 33.73 -8.27
CA LYS A 300 -17.88 35.09 -7.86
C LYS A 300 -18.80 34.94 -6.64
N ASP A 301 -18.75 35.76 -5.59
CA ASP A 301 -17.98 36.98 -5.34
C ASP A 301 -17.46 37.06 -3.87
N SER A 302 -16.46 37.93 -3.67
CA SER A 302 -16.20 38.70 -2.42
C SER A 302 -15.30 38.05 -1.31
N VAL A 303 -14.36 38.75 -0.64
CA VAL A 303 -13.87 40.15 -0.80
C VAL A 303 -12.51 40.47 -0.08
N LYS A 304 -11.74 41.44 -0.64
CA LYS A 304 -10.63 42.28 -0.06
C LYS A 304 -9.19 41.72 0.20
N GLY A 305 -8.19 42.53 -0.24
CA GLY A 305 -6.74 42.51 0.11
C GLY A 305 -5.82 42.12 -1.07
N TRP A 306 -5.18 43.00 -1.87
CA TRP A 306 -4.07 43.96 -1.57
C TRP A 306 -2.94 43.33 -0.74
N SER A 307 -1.65 43.32 -1.13
CA SER A 307 -0.89 43.88 -2.29
C SER A 307 0.47 43.12 -2.44
N SER A 308 1.46 43.33 -3.34
CA SER A 308 1.71 44.17 -4.54
C SER A 308 3.06 43.79 -5.22
N CYS A 309 3.20 43.98 -6.54
CA CYS A 309 4.43 43.89 -7.39
C CYS A 309 5.09 42.50 -7.56
N CYS A 310 5.64 42.03 -8.70
CA CYS A 310 6.08 42.55 -10.02
C CYS A 310 7.61 42.62 -10.25
N PHE A 311 8.08 41.75 -11.17
CA PHE A 311 9.16 41.91 -12.17
C PHE A 311 10.55 42.49 -11.80
N SER A 312 11.59 41.74 -12.20
CA SER A 312 12.55 42.27 -13.18
C SER A 312 13.11 41.17 -14.11
N CYS A 313 13.44 41.55 -15.35
CA CYS A 313 14.24 40.77 -16.30
C CYS A 313 15.23 41.74 -16.98
N ILE A 314 16.39 41.24 -17.40
CA ILE A 314 17.41 42.03 -18.12
C ILE A 314 17.68 41.38 -19.50
N SER A 315 18.09 42.22 -20.45
CA SER A 315 17.93 42.03 -21.90
C SER A 315 19.18 41.53 -22.64
N GLY A 316 18.97 41.09 -23.88
CA GLY A 316 19.98 40.97 -24.93
C GLY A 316 19.41 41.48 -26.26
N GLN A 317 20.22 42.14 -27.10
CA GLN A 317 19.77 42.82 -28.32
C GLN A 317 20.20 42.12 -29.61
N GLY A 318 19.44 42.34 -30.70
CA GLY A 318 19.83 42.08 -32.08
C GLY A 318 18.90 42.82 -33.05
N LYS A 319 19.43 43.36 -34.17
CA LYS A 319 18.67 44.15 -35.17
C LYS A 319 18.86 43.55 -36.59
N GLY A 320 17.85 43.68 -37.46
CA GLY A 320 17.92 43.32 -38.89
C GLY A 320 16.73 43.90 -39.67
N THR A 321 16.91 44.25 -40.96
CA THR A 321 16.07 45.24 -41.67
C THR A 321 15.50 44.78 -43.04
N VAL A 322 14.16 44.85 -43.20
CA VAL A 322 13.32 45.49 -44.30
C VAL A 322 13.61 45.10 -45.81
N PRO A 323 12.74 45.34 -46.84
CA PRO A 323 11.38 44.82 -47.18
C PRO A 323 11.15 44.32 -48.66
N HIS A 324 9.89 43.94 -49.02
CA HIS A 324 9.25 43.84 -50.38
C HIS A 324 9.88 42.84 -51.40
N VAL A 325 9.25 42.26 -52.45
CA VAL A 325 8.11 42.51 -53.40
C VAL A 325 7.61 41.12 -53.91
N ASP A 326 6.42 40.82 -54.50
CA ASP A 326 4.99 41.22 -54.37
C ASP A 326 4.11 40.33 -55.35
N VAL A 327 2.78 40.54 -55.45
CA VAL A 327 1.77 40.17 -56.52
C VAL A 327 2.17 39.10 -57.58
N SER A 328 1.46 37.96 -57.73
CA SER A 328 0.23 37.86 -58.55
C SER A 328 -0.53 36.50 -58.47
N SER A 329 -1.79 36.47 -58.90
CA SER A 329 -2.74 35.33 -58.83
C SER A 329 -3.17 34.74 -60.18
N VAL A 330 -3.43 33.42 -60.24
CA VAL A 330 -4.24 32.77 -61.31
C VAL A 330 -5.11 31.65 -60.70
N THR A 331 -6.37 31.54 -61.16
CA THR A 331 -7.36 30.54 -60.71
C THR A 331 -8.22 30.09 -61.90
N LEU A 332 -8.42 28.77 -62.09
CA LEU A 332 -9.56 28.06 -62.75
C LEU A 332 -9.14 26.56 -62.83
N TYR A 333 -9.85 25.51 -62.34
CA TYR A 333 -11.24 25.00 -62.38
C TYR A 333 -11.60 24.05 -63.55
N TYR A 334 -12.51 23.11 -63.25
CA TYR A 334 -13.12 21.98 -64.01
C TYR A 334 -12.42 20.59 -63.85
N ASN A 335 -13.05 19.48 -63.42
CA ASN A 335 -14.38 18.81 -63.65
C ASN A 335 -14.51 18.11 -65.03
N LEU A 336 -15.11 16.91 -65.21
CA LEU A 336 -15.51 15.78 -64.32
C LEU A 336 -16.00 14.59 -65.22
N GLN A 337 -16.20 13.37 -64.66
CA GLN A 337 -17.00 12.23 -65.22
C GLN A 337 -16.47 11.57 -66.55
N ASN A 338 -16.86 10.38 -67.03
CA ASN A 338 -17.70 9.22 -66.58
C ASN A 338 -17.19 7.96 -67.38
N SER A 339 -16.98 6.75 -66.83
CA SER A 339 -17.93 5.66 -66.41
C SER A 339 -18.32 4.62 -67.51
N TYR A 340 -18.63 3.39 -67.08
CA TYR A 340 -19.16 2.20 -67.82
C TYR A 340 -18.15 1.33 -68.64
N VAL A 341 -18.35 0.02 -68.92
CA VAL A 341 -18.82 -1.19 -68.16
C VAL A 341 -18.80 -2.43 -69.10
N LEU A 342 -18.77 -3.67 -68.54
CA LEU A 342 -18.82 -5.05 -69.12
C LEU A 342 -17.48 -5.81 -68.95
N GLN A 343 -17.33 -6.92 -68.21
CA GLN A 343 -18.14 -8.12 -67.89
C GLN A 343 -18.16 -9.20 -68.99
N ILE A 344 -17.51 -10.36 -68.75
CA ILE A 344 -18.07 -11.74 -68.92
C ILE A 344 -17.10 -12.85 -68.43
N LYS A 345 -17.72 -13.98 -68.04
CA LYS A 345 -17.30 -15.24 -67.40
C LYS A 345 -16.12 -16.01 -68.05
N ILE A 346 -15.54 -16.98 -67.29
CA ILE A 346 -15.43 -18.41 -67.70
C ILE A 346 -15.18 -19.38 -66.51
N HIS A 347 -15.41 -20.67 -66.77
CA HIS A 347 -15.40 -21.88 -65.91
C HIS A 347 -13.97 -22.40 -65.52
N SER A 348 -13.74 -23.44 -64.67
CA SER A 348 -14.45 -24.02 -63.50
C SER A 348 -13.68 -25.22 -62.86
N LYS A 349 -13.98 -25.52 -61.58
CA LYS A 349 -13.86 -26.84 -60.88
C LYS A 349 -12.47 -27.47 -60.55
N VAL A 350 -12.53 -28.41 -59.60
CA VAL A 350 -11.53 -29.41 -59.13
C VAL A 350 -10.27 -28.91 -58.39
N PHE A 351 -10.35 -28.83 -57.06
CA PHE A 351 -9.42 -29.48 -56.10
C PHE A 351 -9.88 -29.24 -54.65
N GLN A 352 -10.55 -30.21 -54.01
CA GLN A 352 -11.12 -30.00 -52.68
C GLN A 352 -11.26 -31.25 -51.79
N CYS A 353 -10.15 -32.00 -51.60
CA CYS A 353 -10.01 -32.98 -50.50
C CYS A 353 -8.91 -32.64 -49.48
N PHE A 354 -8.09 -31.61 -49.73
CA PHE A 354 -7.07 -31.10 -48.79
C PHE A 354 -7.54 -29.85 -48.00
N LYS A 355 -8.86 -29.61 -47.95
CA LYS A 355 -9.46 -28.31 -47.55
C LYS A 355 -10.37 -28.38 -46.33
N SER A 356 -10.34 -29.47 -45.56
CA SER A 356 -11.02 -29.62 -44.26
C SER A 356 -10.17 -29.08 -43.13
N CYS A 357 -9.05 -29.73 -42.77
CA CYS A 357 -8.22 -29.34 -41.62
C CYS A 357 -7.73 -27.89 -41.70
N ASN A 358 -7.22 -27.45 -42.86
CA ASN A 358 -6.67 -26.10 -43.00
C ASN A 358 -7.76 -25.00 -43.06
N LYS A 359 -9.04 -25.36 -43.22
CA LYS A 359 -10.16 -24.42 -43.07
C LYS A 359 -10.56 -24.22 -41.61
N GLN A 360 -10.35 -25.20 -40.72
CA GLN A 360 -10.60 -25.01 -39.29
C GLN A 360 -9.69 -23.92 -38.73
N HIS A 361 -8.37 -23.98 -38.94
CA HIS A 361 -7.47 -22.92 -38.46
C HIS A 361 -7.73 -21.54 -39.08
N GLN A 362 -8.15 -21.43 -40.36
CA GLN A 362 -8.52 -20.12 -40.92
C GLN A 362 -9.88 -19.60 -40.43
N ALA A 363 -10.84 -20.48 -40.10
CA ALA A 363 -12.08 -20.07 -39.44
C ALA A 363 -11.84 -19.66 -37.98
N GLU A 364 -11.00 -20.40 -37.25
CA GLU A 364 -10.57 -20.10 -35.89
C GLU A 364 -9.78 -18.79 -35.78
N GLN A 365 -9.00 -18.40 -36.81
CA GLN A 365 -8.36 -17.08 -36.85
C GLN A 365 -9.41 -15.96 -36.99
N ASN A 366 -10.40 -16.12 -37.86
CA ASN A 366 -11.47 -15.13 -38.06
C ASN A 366 -12.54 -15.11 -36.96
N GLN A 367 -12.42 -15.93 -35.90
CA GLN A 367 -13.27 -15.87 -34.70
C GLN A 367 -12.52 -15.35 -33.46
N ARG A 368 -11.24 -14.97 -33.58
CA ARG A 368 -10.41 -14.47 -32.47
C ARG A 368 -10.38 -12.96 -32.31
N GLU A 369 -11.27 -12.22 -32.99
CA GLU A 369 -11.45 -10.79 -32.79
C GLU A 369 -12.10 -10.52 -31.42
N GLY A 370 -11.24 -10.42 -30.40
CA GLY A 370 -11.59 -9.98 -29.06
C GLY A 370 -11.97 -8.50 -29.04
N LEU A 371 -12.97 -8.15 -28.23
CA LEU A 371 -13.26 -6.74 -27.96
C LEU A 371 -12.27 -6.21 -26.91
N PRO A 372 -11.81 -4.96 -27.03
CA PRO A 372 -12.16 -3.99 -28.07
C PRO A 372 -11.27 -4.07 -29.31
N GLU A 373 -11.82 -3.63 -30.45
CA GLU A 373 -11.14 -3.68 -31.74
C GLU A 373 -10.02 -2.63 -31.81
N PRO A 374 -8.89 -2.93 -32.48
CA PRO A 374 -7.78 -1.99 -32.60
C PRO A 374 -8.11 -0.85 -33.57
N ASN A 375 -7.75 0.38 -33.20
CA ASN A 375 -7.82 1.52 -34.12
C ASN A 375 -6.77 1.38 -35.24
N ARG A 376 -7.19 0.86 -36.39
CA ARG A 376 -6.33 0.53 -37.54
C ARG A 376 -6.42 1.59 -38.62
N ASP A 377 -5.26 2.16 -38.97
CA ASP A 377 -5.13 3.08 -40.10
C ASP A 377 -5.15 2.35 -41.46
N SER A 378 -5.61 3.03 -42.51
CA SER A 378 -5.73 2.49 -43.87
C SER A 378 -4.37 2.11 -44.47
N ILE A 379 -3.27 2.78 -44.08
CA ILE A 379 -1.91 2.45 -44.53
C ILE A 379 -1.45 1.04 -44.11
N PHE A 380 -2.16 0.39 -43.17
CA PHE A 380 -1.91 -0.97 -42.72
C PHE A 380 -2.91 -2.00 -43.26
N GLN A 381 -3.83 -1.62 -44.15
CA GLN A 381 -4.84 -2.53 -44.69
C GLN A 381 -4.19 -3.67 -45.48
N GLY A 382 -4.65 -4.91 -45.26
CA GLY A 382 -4.11 -6.11 -45.92
C GLY A 382 -2.79 -6.65 -45.33
N LEU A 383 -2.12 -5.94 -44.41
CA LEU A 383 -0.95 -6.46 -43.70
C LEU A 383 -1.33 -7.52 -42.64
N THR A 384 -0.44 -8.49 -42.44
CA THR A 384 -0.64 -9.64 -41.54
C THR A 384 0.56 -9.92 -40.63
N MET A 385 0.35 -10.67 -39.54
CA MET A 385 1.40 -11.07 -38.58
C MET A 385 2.56 -11.81 -39.24
N ASN A 386 2.27 -12.66 -40.23
CA ASN A 386 3.26 -13.42 -41.01
C ASN A 386 4.22 -12.53 -41.84
N GLN A 387 3.92 -11.24 -41.98
CA GLN A 387 4.74 -10.25 -42.68
C GLN A 387 5.45 -9.29 -41.71
N GLY A 388 5.24 -9.45 -40.41
CA GLY A 388 5.73 -8.57 -39.35
C GLY A 388 4.77 -7.48 -38.89
N PHE A 389 3.50 -7.43 -39.32
CA PHE A 389 2.54 -6.43 -38.84
C PHE A 389 1.64 -6.95 -37.72
N TYR A 390 1.53 -6.17 -36.64
CA TYR A 390 0.62 -6.40 -35.53
C TYR A 390 -0.09 -5.10 -35.15
N THR A 391 -1.29 -5.20 -34.59
CA THR A 391 -1.82 -4.20 -33.67
C THR A 391 -1.48 -4.61 -32.23
N SER A 392 -1.61 -3.70 -31.26
CA SER A 392 -1.48 -4.03 -29.84
C SER A 392 -2.46 -5.12 -29.38
N LYS A 393 -3.66 -5.17 -29.99
CA LYS A 393 -4.69 -6.18 -29.75
C LYS A 393 -4.35 -7.56 -30.32
N ASP A 394 -3.49 -7.63 -31.33
CA ASP A 394 -2.87 -8.91 -31.74
C ASP A 394 -1.70 -9.26 -30.80
N PHE A 395 -0.80 -8.30 -30.57
CA PHE A 395 0.52 -8.55 -29.99
C PHE A 395 0.49 -8.83 -28.49
N LEU A 396 -0.14 -7.96 -27.69
CA LEU A 396 -0.10 -8.08 -26.23
C LEU A 396 -0.84 -9.33 -25.73
N PRO A 397 -2.01 -9.73 -26.25
CA PRO A 397 -2.65 -11.00 -25.86
C PRO A 397 -1.81 -12.25 -26.19
N LEU A 398 -1.06 -12.26 -27.30
CA LEU A 398 -0.13 -13.36 -27.60
C LEU A 398 1.02 -13.42 -26.58
N VAL A 399 1.56 -12.27 -26.17
CA VAL A 399 2.58 -12.20 -25.11
C VAL A 399 2.01 -12.60 -23.75
N ALA A 400 0.80 -12.15 -23.41
CA ALA A 400 0.11 -12.47 -22.17
C ALA A 400 -0.15 -13.98 -22.05
N MET A 401 -0.78 -14.60 -23.05
CA MET A 401 -1.05 -16.06 -23.05
C MET A 401 0.25 -16.90 -22.97
N ALA A 402 1.36 -16.40 -23.52
CA ALA A 402 2.67 -17.08 -23.45
C ALA A 402 3.45 -16.82 -22.13
N SER A 403 3.05 -15.83 -21.32
CA SER A 403 3.79 -15.39 -20.12
C SER A 403 3.01 -15.43 -18.81
N LYS A 404 1.69 -15.67 -18.86
CA LYS A 404 0.78 -15.78 -17.71
C LYS A 404 0.29 -17.23 -17.55
N PRO A 405 1.00 -18.08 -16.76
CA PRO A 405 0.53 -19.42 -16.46
C PRO A 405 -0.87 -19.37 -15.85
N GLY A 406 -1.78 -20.23 -16.32
CA GLY A 406 -3.19 -20.23 -15.92
C GLY A 406 -4.13 -19.36 -16.76
N MET A 407 -3.63 -18.45 -17.61
CA MET A 407 -4.49 -17.61 -18.48
C MET A 407 -5.14 -18.39 -19.63
N CYS A 408 -4.44 -19.39 -20.19
CA CYS A 408 -5.00 -20.30 -21.18
C CYS A 408 -4.71 -21.75 -20.77
N ALA A 409 -5.64 -22.67 -21.07
CA ALA A 409 -5.35 -24.10 -21.08
C ALA A 409 -4.44 -24.50 -22.26
N CYS A 410 -4.28 -23.61 -23.25
CA CYS A 410 -3.42 -23.76 -24.39
C CYS A 410 -1.97 -23.34 -24.10
N HIS A 411 -0.99 -24.13 -24.57
CA HIS A 411 0.42 -23.73 -24.52
C HIS A 411 0.73 -22.77 -25.69
N SER A 412 0.51 -21.48 -25.49
CA SER A 412 0.82 -20.43 -26.47
C SER A 412 2.34 -20.18 -26.56
N PRO A 413 2.95 -20.32 -27.75
CA PRO A 413 4.35 -19.94 -27.92
C PRO A 413 4.52 -18.42 -27.87
N LEU A 414 5.58 -17.95 -27.22
CA LEU A 414 5.92 -16.52 -27.20
C LEU A 414 6.23 -16.02 -28.63
N PRO A 415 5.69 -14.87 -29.08
CA PRO A 415 5.92 -14.35 -30.42
C PRO A 415 7.40 -14.28 -30.81
N SER A 416 7.73 -14.76 -32.01
CA SER A 416 9.10 -14.79 -32.51
C SER A 416 9.47 -13.44 -33.15
N VAL A 417 9.76 -12.44 -32.32
CA VAL A 417 10.11 -11.09 -32.78
C VAL A 417 11.62 -10.98 -32.93
N HIS A 418 12.10 -10.69 -34.13
CA HIS A 418 13.52 -10.57 -34.44
C HIS A 418 13.82 -9.26 -35.16
N GLY A 419 15.09 -8.84 -35.12
CA GLY A 419 15.52 -7.61 -35.78
C GLY A 419 15.02 -6.35 -35.07
N THR A 420 14.48 -5.43 -35.85
CA THR A 420 14.19 -4.04 -35.49
C THR A 420 12.68 -3.86 -35.44
N VAL A 421 12.15 -3.42 -34.31
CA VAL A 421 10.72 -3.22 -34.10
C VAL A 421 10.41 -1.72 -34.12
N ILE A 422 9.33 -1.34 -34.80
CA ILE A 422 8.68 -0.04 -34.64
C ILE A 422 7.38 -0.25 -33.86
N VAL A 423 7.19 0.52 -32.80
CA VAL A 423 5.91 0.66 -32.09
C VAL A 423 5.36 2.06 -32.34
N LEU A 424 4.11 2.15 -32.77
CA LEU A 424 3.47 3.41 -33.18
C LEU A 424 2.51 3.88 -32.09
N GLY A 425 2.90 4.92 -31.34
CA GLY A 425 2.09 5.45 -30.25
C GLY A 425 2.92 6.08 -29.12
N ALA A 426 2.22 6.69 -28.17
CA ALA A 426 2.80 7.37 -27.00
C ALA A 426 1.86 7.37 -25.79
N GLY A 427 1.02 6.35 -25.62
CA GLY A 427 0.31 6.04 -24.37
C GLY A 427 0.70 4.64 -23.89
N ASP A 428 0.26 4.22 -22.72
CA ASP A 428 0.71 3.02 -21.98
C ASP A 428 0.86 1.78 -22.87
N THR A 429 -0.16 1.49 -23.69
CA THR A 429 -0.17 0.37 -24.66
C THR A 429 1.07 0.34 -25.57
N ALA A 430 1.64 1.48 -25.94
CA ALA A 430 2.85 1.58 -26.75
C ALA A 430 4.13 1.25 -25.95
N PHE A 431 4.19 1.62 -24.67
CA PHE A 431 5.31 1.30 -23.78
C PHE A 431 5.27 -0.16 -23.35
N ASP A 432 4.09 -0.71 -23.07
CA ASP A 432 3.86 -2.15 -22.87
C ASP A 432 4.23 -2.97 -24.12
N CYS A 433 3.84 -2.53 -25.33
CA CYS A 433 4.26 -3.16 -26.58
C CYS A 433 5.79 -3.11 -26.75
N ALA A 434 6.44 -1.98 -26.44
CA ALA A 434 7.88 -1.80 -26.62
C ALA A 434 8.71 -2.69 -25.67
N THR A 435 8.37 -2.69 -24.38
CA THR A 435 9.02 -3.52 -23.36
C THR A 435 8.73 -5.02 -23.58
N SER A 436 7.52 -5.37 -24.05
CA SER A 436 7.16 -6.74 -24.42
C SER A 436 7.87 -7.24 -25.67
N ALA A 437 8.14 -6.39 -26.66
CA ALA A 437 8.92 -6.74 -27.84
C ALA A 437 10.36 -7.19 -27.49
N LEU A 438 10.97 -6.58 -26.47
CA LEU A 438 12.26 -7.02 -25.93
C LEU A 438 12.19 -8.43 -25.32
N ARG A 439 11.07 -8.81 -24.67
CA ARG A 439 10.86 -10.19 -24.17
C ARG A 439 10.68 -11.19 -25.32
N CYS A 440 10.16 -10.74 -26.45
CA CYS A 440 9.96 -11.57 -27.64
C CYS A 440 11.23 -11.81 -28.47
N GLY A 441 12.35 -11.15 -28.13
CA GLY A 441 13.65 -11.32 -28.81
C GLY A 441 14.07 -10.16 -29.73
N ALA A 442 13.39 -9.00 -29.67
CA ALA A 442 13.75 -7.83 -30.46
C ALA A 442 15.19 -7.37 -30.20
N ARG A 443 15.96 -7.10 -31.26
CA ARG A 443 17.34 -6.59 -31.18
C ARG A 443 17.37 -5.08 -30.90
N ARG A 444 16.34 -4.35 -31.32
CA ARG A 444 16.18 -2.90 -31.12
C ARG A 444 14.70 -2.53 -31.25
N VAL A 445 14.22 -1.59 -30.46
CA VAL A 445 12.84 -1.12 -30.48
C VAL A 445 12.83 0.41 -30.61
N PHE A 446 12.06 0.92 -31.57
CA PHE A 446 11.76 2.33 -31.75
C PHE A 446 10.31 2.61 -31.35
N VAL A 447 10.08 3.55 -30.45
CA VAL A 447 8.76 4.09 -30.13
C VAL A 447 8.60 5.40 -30.90
N VAL A 448 7.67 5.41 -31.87
CA VAL A 448 7.53 6.47 -32.87
C VAL A 448 6.17 7.15 -32.72
N PHE A 449 6.17 8.48 -32.70
CA PHE A 449 4.97 9.26 -32.40
C PHE A 449 4.90 10.63 -33.10
N ARG A 450 3.69 10.98 -33.56
CA ARG A 450 3.36 12.18 -34.36
C ARG A 450 3.43 13.54 -33.64
N LYS A 451 4.13 13.61 -32.50
CA LYS A 451 4.26 14.81 -31.64
C LYS A 451 5.61 14.86 -30.93
N GLY A 452 5.89 15.95 -30.21
CA GLY A 452 7.07 16.06 -29.33
C GLY A 452 6.97 15.26 -28.03
N PHE A 453 8.09 15.08 -27.33
CA PHE A 453 8.14 14.37 -26.02
C PHE A 453 7.18 14.93 -24.96
N THR A 454 6.92 16.24 -24.98
CA THR A 454 5.95 16.92 -24.10
C THR A 454 4.48 16.51 -24.33
N HIS A 455 4.22 15.66 -25.31
CA HIS A 455 2.89 15.15 -25.67
C HIS A 455 2.79 13.62 -25.56
N ILE A 456 3.72 12.98 -24.84
CA ILE A 456 3.55 11.60 -24.36
C ILE A 456 2.37 11.60 -23.38
N ARG A 457 1.45 10.64 -23.54
CA ARG A 457 0.24 10.47 -22.72
C ARG A 457 0.44 9.51 -21.54
N ALA A 458 1.40 8.60 -21.65
CA ALA A 458 1.77 7.72 -20.55
C ALA A 458 2.50 8.53 -19.47
N VAL A 459 2.29 8.18 -18.20
CA VAL A 459 2.98 8.84 -17.09
C VAL A 459 4.51 8.60 -17.11
N PRO A 460 5.31 9.49 -16.49
CA PRO A 460 6.76 9.39 -16.51
C PRO A 460 7.32 8.05 -16.03
N GLU A 461 6.65 7.39 -15.07
CA GLU A 461 7.06 6.10 -14.53
C GLU A 461 7.01 4.99 -15.59
N GLU A 462 6.01 5.00 -16.47
CA GLU A 462 5.83 4.01 -17.53
C GLU A 462 6.79 4.28 -18.71
N MET A 463 7.01 5.56 -19.03
CA MET A 463 8.04 5.96 -19.99
C MET A 463 9.44 5.53 -19.52
N GLU A 464 9.74 5.62 -18.21
CA GLU A 464 11.05 5.29 -17.67
C GLU A 464 11.41 3.80 -17.82
N LEU A 465 10.44 2.89 -17.76
CA LEU A 465 10.66 1.45 -17.96
C LEU A 465 11.26 1.17 -19.36
N ALA A 466 10.61 1.65 -20.42
CA ALA A 466 11.11 1.51 -21.78
C ALA A 466 12.46 2.24 -22.00
N LYS A 467 12.68 3.37 -21.30
CA LYS A 467 13.89 4.18 -21.39
C LYS A 467 15.10 3.55 -20.69
N GLU A 468 14.94 2.93 -19.53
CA GLU A 468 16.01 2.15 -18.89
C GLU A 468 16.37 0.91 -19.74
N GLU A 469 15.37 0.29 -20.37
CA GLU A 469 15.52 -0.85 -21.30
C GLU A 469 15.95 -0.44 -22.72
N LYS A 470 16.35 0.82 -22.94
CA LYS A 470 16.97 1.32 -24.18
C LYS A 470 16.08 1.25 -25.43
N CYS A 471 14.77 1.37 -25.27
CA CYS A 471 13.90 1.75 -26.38
C CYS A 471 14.29 3.17 -26.85
N GLU A 472 14.28 3.39 -28.16
CA GLU A 472 14.61 4.69 -28.76
C GLU A 472 13.34 5.44 -29.16
N PHE A 473 13.25 6.70 -28.75
CA PHE A 473 12.05 7.52 -28.92
C PHE A 473 12.23 8.47 -30.10
N LEU A 474 11.37 8.33 -31.12
CA LEU A 474 11.39 9.14 -32.34
C LEU A 474 10.13 10.02 -32.37
N PRO A 475 10.19 11.25 -31.82
CA PRO A 475 9.10 12.21 -31.87
C PRO A 475 8.93 12.77 -33.29
N PHE A 476 7.84 13.52 -33.49
CA PHE A 476 7.57 14.31 -34.70
C PHE A 476 7.50 13.50 -36.00
N LEU A 477 7.07 12.23 -35.97
CA LEU A 477 6.91 11.39 -37.16
C LEU A 477 5.48 10.84 -37.29
N SER A 478 4.84 11.10 -38.44
CA SER A 478 3.54 10.52 -38.82
C SER A 478 3.73 9.42 -39.87
N PRO A 479 3.08 8.26 -39.74
CA PRO A 479 3.34 7.11 -40.62
C PRO A 479 2.71 7.29 -42.00
N ARG A 480 3.47 7.03 -43.07
CA ARG A 480 3.03 7.27 -44.46
C ARG A 480 2.92 6.00 -45.30
N LYS A 481 3.87 5.05 -45.17
CA LYS A 481 3.89 3.82 -46.00
C LYS A 481 4.69 2.69 -45.37
N VAL A 482 4.20 1.45 -45.47
CA VAL A 482 4.96 0.25 -45.13
C VAL A 482 5.63 -0.32 -46.39
N VAL A 483 6.93 -0.63 -46.31
CA VAL A 483 7.73 -1.12 -47.45
C VAL A 483 7.94 -2.63 -47.32
N LEU A 484 7.30 -3.39 -48.21
CA LEU A 484 7.44 -4.84 -48.31
C LEU A 484 8.52 -5.24 -49.33
N LYS A 485 9.29 -6.29 -49.04
CA LYS A 485 10.13 -7.04 -50.00
C LYS A 485 10.06 -8.54 -49.69
N GLY A 486 9.89 -9.37 -50.73
CA GLY A 486 9.74 -10.82 -50.54
C GLY A 486 8.53 -11.22 -49.66
N GLY A 487 7.51 -10.36 -49.60
CA GLY A 487 6.34 -10.52 -48.71
C GLY A 487 6.53 -9.98 -47.29
N GLN A 488 7.76 -9.77 -46.82
CA GLN A 488 8.09 -9.30 -45.47
C GLN A 488 8.27 -7.78 -45.40
N ILE A 489 8.01 -7.18 -44.24
CA ILE A 489 8.35 -5.78 -43.96
C ILE A 489 9.88 -5.63 -43.88
N VAL A 490 10.41 -4.57 -44.50
CA VAL A 490 11.85 -4.23 -44.46
C VAL A 490 12.14 -2.77 -44.12
N ALA A 491 11.14 -1.89 -44.25
CA ALA A 491 11.21 -0.49 -43.85
C ALA A 491 9.80 0.09 -43.68
N MET A 492 9.74 1.24 -43.02
CA MET A 492 8.55 2.07 -42.90
C MET A 492 8.92 3.53 -43.18
N GLU A 493 8.08 4.21 -43.93
CA GLU A 493 8.22 5.61 -44.32
C GLU A 493 7.29 6.48 -43.48
N PHE A 494 7.82 7.61 -43.04
CA PHE A 494 7.15 8.61 -42.23
C PHE A 494 7.33 9.97 -42.88
N VAL A 495 6.38 10.87 -42.65
CA VAL A 495 6.53 12.30 -42.88
C VAL A 495 6.80 13.01 -41.56
N ARG A 496 7.56 14.09 -41.58
CA ARG A 496 7.77 14.91 -40.38
C ARG A 496 6.45 15.58 -39.99
N THR A 497 6.25 15.76 -38.69
CA THR A 497 5.18 16.60 -38.13
C THR A 497 5.75 17.79 -37.38
N GLU A 498 5.04 18.90 -37.40
CA GLU A 498 5.32 20.06 -36.55
C GLU A 498 4.03 20.74 -36.09
N GLN A 499 4.15 21.63 -35.11
CA GLN A 499 3.05 22.40 -34.56
C GLN A 499 3.22 23.86 -34.97
N ASP A 500 2.17 24.47 -35.51
CA ASP A 500 2.18 25.88 -35.90
C ASP A 500 1.87 26.84 -34.74
N SER A 501 1.91 28.15 -35.02
CA SER A 501 1.60 29.23 -34.07
C SER A 501 0.23 29.09 -33.39
N ASP A 502 -0.71 28.45 -34.07
CA ASP A 502 -2.11 28.35 -33.67
C ASP A 502 -2.36 27.03 -32.91
N GLY A 503 -1.31 26.23 -32.71
CA GLY A 503 -1.34 24.95 -32.02
C GLY A 503 -1.77 23.77 -32.89
N ASN A 504 -2.03 23.96 -34.19
CA ASN A 504 -2.42 22.91 -35.11
C ASN A 504 -1.22 22.06 -35.51
N TRP A 505 -1.47 20.80 -35.83
CA TRP A 505 -0.43 19.84 -36.21
C TRP A 505 -0.45 19.64 -37.72
N LYS A 506 0.69 19.90 -38.36
CA LYS A 506 0.90 19.78 -39.81
C LYS A 506 1.84 18.62 -40.11
N GLU A 507 1.61 17.98 -41.26
CA GLU A 507 2.51 16.99 -41.84
C GLU A 507 3.28 17.63 -43.00
N ASP A 508 4.59 17.41 -43.04
CA ASP A 508 5.49 17.91 -44.07
C ASP A 508 5.90 16.75 -44.98
N GLU A 509 5.30 16.72 -46.17
CA GLU A 509 5.41 15.64 -47.16
C GLU A 509 6.77 15.61 -47.86
N ASP A 510 7.51 16.73 -47.86
CA ASP A 510 8.88 16.80 -48.41
C ASP A 510 9.90 16.24 -47.40
N GLN A 511 9.66 16.39 -46.10
CA GLN A 511 10.53 15.92 -45.02
C GLN A 511 10.28 14.44 -44.65
N VAL A 512 10.55 13.54 -45.60
CA VAL A 512 10.36 12.08 -45.46
C VAL A 512 11.50 11.39 -44.69
N VAL A 513 11.15 10.50 -43.75
CA VAL A 513 12.07 9.60 -43.04
C VAL A 513 11.74 8.14 -43.35
N ARG A 514 12.67 7.39 -43.94
CA ARG A 514 12.55 5.93 -44.15
C ARG A 514 13.36 5.15 -43.12
N LEU A 515 12.68 4.62 -42.10
CA LEU A 515 13.29 3.81 -41.04
C LEU A 515 13.27 2.32 -41.41
N LYS A 516 14.41 1.63 -41.28
CA LYS A 516 14.48 0.17 -41.46
C LYS A 516 13.80 -0.52 -40.29
N THR A 517 12.91 -1.48 -40.59
CA THR A 517 12.17 -2.24 -39.59
C THR A 517 11.83 -3.62 -40.13
N ASP A 518 11.78 -4.59 -39.24
CA ASP A 518 11.46 -5.99 -39.51
C ASP A 518 10.05 -6.33 -38.97
N VAL A 519 9.57 -5.57 -37.96
CA VAL A 519 8.24 -5.73 -37.32
C VAL A 519 7.63 -4.35 -37.01
N VAL A 520 6.33 -4.17 -37.26
CA VAL A 520 5.57 -2.93 -36.95
C VAL A 520 4.39 -3.28 -36.05
N ILE A 521 4.25 -2.55 -34.94
CA ILE A 521 3.18 -2.72 -33.95
C ILE A 521 2.39 -1.41 -33.82
N SER A 522 1.09 -1.42 -34.18
CA SER A 522 0.20 -0.25 -34.01
C SER A 522 -0.42 -0.19 -32.62
N ALA A 523 -0.18 0.89 -31.87
CA ALA A 523 -0.67 1.10 -30.51
C ALA A 523 -1.43 2.45 -30.38
N PHE A 524 -2.31 2.75 -31.34
CA PHE A 524 -3.12 3.98 -31.38
C PHE A 524 -4.30 4.01 -30.39
N GLY A 525 -4.65 2.86 -29.80
CA GLY A 525 -5.82 2.68 -28.94
C GLY A 525 -6.84 1.72 -29.56
N SER A 526 -8.05 1.72 -29.02
CA SER A 526 -9.14 0.81 -29.39
C SER A 526 -10.40 1.60 -29.77
N ILE A 527 -11.40 0.91 -30.33
CA ILE A 527 -12.72 1.47 -30.67
C ILE A 527 -13.82 0.40 -30.54
N LEU A 528 -15.08 0.85 -30.54
CA LEU A 528 -16.28 0.01 -30.69
C LEU A 528 -16.84 0.19 -32.10
N SER A 529 -16.42 -0.65 -33.04
CA SER A 529 -16.86 -0.63 -34.45
C SER A 529 -17.82 -1.76 -34.80
N ASP A 530 -17.73 -2.93 -34.15
CA ASP A 530 -18.62 -4.08 -34.37
C ASP A 530 -20.11 -3.67 -34.26
N SER A 531 -20.81 -3.69 -35.39
CA SER A 531 -22.21 -3.28 -35.46
C SER A 531 -23.10 -4.22 -34.66
N LYS A 532 -22.80 -5.52 -34.61
CA LYS A 532 -23.61 -6.51 -33.90
C LYS A 532 -23.61 -6.27 -32.39
N VAL A 533 -22.45 -5.87 -31.84
CA VAL A 533 -22.33 -5.54 -30.42
C VAL A 533 -23.14 -4.28 -30.09
N ARG A 534 -23.16 -3.29 -31.00
CA ARG A 534 -23.95 -2.07 -30.85
C ARG A 534 -25.45 -2.31 -31.05
N GLU A 535 -25.83 -3.16 -32.01
CA GLU A 535 -27.20 -3.67 -32.21
C GLU A 535 -27.69 -4.45 -30.99
N ALA A 536 -26.82 -5.28 -30.37
CA ALA A 536 -27.12 -6.00 -29.14
C ALA A 536 -27.32 -5.11 -27.91
N MET A 537 -26.85 -3.85 -27.95
CA MET A 537 -27.11 -2.80 -26.97
C MET A 537 -28.36 -1.97 -27.24
N ALA A 538 -29.13 -2.23 -28.31
CA ALA A 538 -30.37 -1.51 -28.55
C ALA A 538 -31.38 -1.72 -27.38
N PRO A 539 -32.13 -0.68 -26.96
CA PRO A 539 -32.28 0.63 -27.60
C PRO A 539 -31.44 1.77 -26.98
N ILE A 540 -30.35 1.48 -26.24
CA ILE A 540 -29.62 2.55 -25.52
C ILE A 540 -29.05 3.61 -26.48
N LYS A 541 -29.06 4.86 -26.04
CA LYS A 541 -28.44 5.97 -26.78
C LYS A 541 -26.93 5.81 -26.82
N PHE A 542 -26.35 6.24 -27.94
CA PHE A 542 -24.91 6.35 -28.14
C PHE A 542 -24.55 7.83 -28.33
N ASN A 543 -23.48 8.25 -27.66
CA ASN A 543 -22.93 9.60 -27.78
C ASN A 543 -22.15 9.77 -29.10
N ARG A 544 -21.70 11.01 -29.38
CA ARG A 544 -20.98 11.37 -30.62
C ARG A 544 -19.68 10.59 -30.89
N TRP A 545 -19.13 9.88 -29.89
CA TRP A 545 -17.92 9.08 -30.00
C TRP A 545 -18.18 7.60 -30.30
N GLY A 546 -19.45 7.20 -30.49
CA GLY A 546 -19.83 5.81 -30.76
C GLY A 546 -19.85 4.92 -29.50
N LEU A 547 -19.78 5.52 -28.31
CA LEU A 547 -19.91 4.83 -27.02
C LEU A 547 -21.32 5.05 -26.43
N PRO A 548 -21.82 4.18 -25.53
CA PRO A 548 -23.04 4.42 -24.77
C PRO A 548 -23.08 5.82 -24.13
N GLU A 549 -24.26 6.45 -24.14
CA GLU A 549 -24.52 7.66 -23.37
C GLU A 549 -24.93 7.26 -21.94
N VAL A 550 -24.15 7.73 -20.96
CA VAL A 550 -24.42 7.55 -19.52
C VAL A 550 -24.46 8.88 -18.80
N ASP A 551 -25.27 8.94 -17.74
CA ASP A 551 -25.19 10.00 -16.73
C ASP A 551 -23.92 9.79 -15.85
N PRO A 552 -23.11 10.83 -15.62
CA PRO A 552 -21.79 10.69 -14.98
C PRO A 552 -21.85 10.57 -13.44
N GLU A 553 -22.98 10.84 -12.79
CA GLU A 553 -23.13 10.63 -11.35
C GLU A 553 -23.64 9.21 -11.05
N THR A 554 -24.56 8.71 -11.89
CA THR A 554 -25.31 7.47 -11.64
C THR A 554 -24.81 6.27 -12.45
N MET A 555 -24.02 6.50 -13.49
CA MET A 555 -23.60 5.52 -14.50
C MET A 555 -24.78 4.86 -15.26
N GLN A 556 -25.98 5.44 -15.17
CA GLN A 556 -27.19 4.95 -15.82
C GLN A 556 -27.22 5.38 -17.30
N THR A 557 -27.64 4.48 -18.19
CA THR A 557 -27.85 4.79 -19.61
C THR A 557 -29.22 5.44 -19.85
N SER A 558 -29.59 5.68 -21.10
CA SER A 558 -30.97 6.09 -21.46
C SER A 558 -32.05 5.05 -21.12
N GLU A 559 -31.69 3.79 -20.85
CA GLU A 559 -32.60 2.76 -20.34
C GLU A 559 -32.42 2.63 -18.81
N PRO A 560 -33.44 2.90 -17.97
CA PRO A 560 -33.25 2.98 -16.50
C PRO A 560 -32.72 1.72 -15.81
N TRP A 561 -32.86 0.56 -16.46
CA TRP A 561 -32.42 -0.75 -15.96
C TRP A 561 -31.02 -1.15 -16.47
N VAL A 562 -30.36 -0.31 -17.28
CA VAL A 562 -29.08 -0.59 -17.92
C VAL A 562 -28.08 0.52 -17.55
N PHE A 563 -26.94 0.09 -17.04
CA PHE A 563 -25.84 0.93 -16.56
C PHE A 563 -24.56 0.57 -17.34
N ALA A 564 -23.60 1.49 -17.45
CA ALA A 564 -22.31 1.21 -18.11
C ALA A 564 -21.16 1.97 -17.45
N GLY A 565 -19.95 1.41 -17.45
CA GLY A 565 -18.80 2.01 -16.78
C GLY A 565 -17.46 1.35 -17.08
N GLY A 566 -16.37 2.05 -16.74
CA GLY A 566 -15.03 1.79 -17.26
C GLY A 566 -14.87 2.34 -18.68
N ASP A 567 -13.86 1.84 -19.40
CA ASP A 567 -13.52 2.26 -20.76
C ASP A 567 -14.74 2.54 -21.69
N ILE A 568 -15.76 1.68 -21.65
CA ILE A 568 -16.97 1.75 -22.49
C ILE A 568 -17.86 2.95 -22.18
N GLY A 569 -17.84 3.46 -20.94
CA GLY A 569 -18.49 4.74 -20.58
C GLY A 569 -17.75 5.96 -21.15
N GLY A 570 -16.49 5.80 -21.58
CA GLY A 570 -15.69 6.86 -22.20
C GLY A 570 -15.19 7.95 -21.25
N ILE A 571 -15.31 7.74 -19.93
CA ILE A 571 -14.83 8.63 -18.88
C ILE A 571 -13.49 8.12 -18.34
N ALA A 572 -13.45 6.88 -17.86
CA ALA A 572 -12.26 6.24 -17.32
C ALA A 572 -11.15 6.04 -18.38
N ASN A 573 -9.90 6.24 -17.97
CA ASN A 573 -8.69 5.92 -18.75
C ASN A 573 -7.81 4.88 -18.05
N THR A 574 -8.05 4.63 -16.75
CA THR A 574 -7.26 3.78 -15.87
C THR A 574 -8.10 2.66 -15.23
N THR A 575 -7.40 1.66 -14.66
CA THR A 575 -8.04 0.58 -13.90
C THR A 575 -8.79 1.10 -12.67
N VAL A 576 -8.27 2.10 -11.96
CA VAL A 576 -8.88 2.60 -10.72
C VAL A 576 -10.13 3.45 -10.96
N GLU A 577 -10.17 4.23 -12.05
CA GLU A 577 -11.40 4.89 -12.50
C GLU A 577 -12.43 3.85 -12.94
N SER A 578 -12.04 2.83 -13.71
CA SER A 578 -12.95 1.74 -14.10
C SER A 578 -13.55 1.00 -12.90
N VAL A 579 -12.76 0.77 -11.84
CA VAL A 579 -13.23 0.22 -10.57
C VAL A 579 -14.22 1.19 -9.90
N ASN A 580 -13.96 2.51 -9.95
CA ASN A 580 -14.86 3.49 -9.39
C ASN A 580 -16.19 3.61 -10.15
N ASP A 581 -16.20 3.54 -11.48
CA ASP A 581 -17.44 3.53 -12.27
C ASP A 581 -18.32 2.34 -11.88
N GLY A 582 -17.70 1.15 -11.67
CA GLY A 582 -18.40 -0.02 -11.16
C GLY A 582 -18.91 0.14 -9.72
N LYS A 583 -18.13 0.80 -8.85
CA LYS A 583 -18.53 1.14 -7.47
C LYS A 583 -19.73 2.07 -7.47
N GLN A 584 -19.68 3.15 -8.24
CA GLN A 584 -20.73 4.14 -8.38
C GLN A 584 -22.01 3.51 -8.96
N ALA A 585 -21.90 2.78 -10.07
CA ALA A 585 -23.01 2.07 -10.69
C ALA A 585 -23.71 1.11 -9.71
N SER A 586 -22.97 0.40 -8.85
CA SER A 586 -23.56 -0.55 -7.90
C SER A 586 -24.58 0.09 -6.95
N TRP A 587 -24.36 1.34 -6.51
CA TRP A 587 -25.29 2.06 -5.65
C TRP A 587 -26.57 2.46 -6.39
N TYR A 588 -26.45 2.98 -7.61
CA TYR A 588 -27.61 3.41 -8.39
C TYR A 588 -28.38 2.22 -9.01
N MET A 589 -27.70 1.12 -9.33
CA MET A 589 -28.33 -0.18 -9.60
C MET A 589 -29.10 -0.69 -8.38
N HIS A 590 -28.54 -0.58 -7.17
CA HIS A 590 -29.24 -0.94 -5.93
C HIS A 590 -30.49 -0.07 -5.73
N ARG A 591 -30.36 1.26 -5.80
CA ARG A 591 -31.49 2.21 -5.72
C ARG A 591 -32.56 1.94 -6.76
N TYR A 592 -32.17 1.62 -8.00
CA TYR A 592 -33.10 1.25 -9.06
C TYR A 592 -33.85 -0.05 -8.74
N ILE A 593 -33.14 -1.11 -8.32
CA ILE A 593 -33.77 -2.40 -8.01
C ILE A 593 -34.73 -2.27 -6.81
N GLN A 594 -34.33 -1.57 -5.74
CA GLN A 594 -35.19 -1.40 -4.56
C GLN A 594 -36.48 -0.61 -4.91
N SER A 595 -36.41 0.39 -5.80
CA SER A 595 -37.59 1.14 -6.24
C SER A 595 -38.61 0.30 -7.03
N LEU A 596 -38.17 -0.75 -7.74
CA LEU A 596 -39.08 -1.73 -8.39
C LEU A 596 -39.92 -2.53 -7.39
N TYR A 597 -39.49 -2.59 -6.12
CA TYR A 597 -40.16 -3.28 -5.02
C TYR A 597 -40.81 -2.30 -4.02
N GLY A 598 -40.86 -1.00 -4.35
CA GLY A 598 -41.44 0.04 -3.49
C GLY A 598 -40.61 0.36 -2.24
N VAL A 599 -39.33 -0.04 -2.21
CA VAL A 599 -38.41 0.22 -1.11
C VAL A 599 -37.60 1.48 -1.40
N GLU A 600 -37.72 2.48 -0.54
CA GLU A 600 -36.83 3.65 -0.55
C GLU A 600 -35.47 3.31 0.08
N VAL A 601 -34.42 3.94 -0.45
CA VAL A 601 -33.04 3.81 0.06
C VAL A 601 -32.51 5.21 0.43
N PRO A 602 -31.50 5.31 1.32
CA PRO A 602 -30.89 6.59 1.67
C PRO A 602 -30.46 7.43 0.45
N THR A 603 -30.52 8.75 0.58
CA THR A 603 -30.01 9.67 -0.45
C THR A 603 -28.48 9.78 -0.44
N VAL A 604 -27.85 9.48 0.70
CA VAL A 604 -26.39 9.37 0.86
C VAL A 604 -25.98 7.92 0.56
N PRO A 605 -24.93 7.67 -0.25
CA PRO A 605 -24.48 6.31 -0.54
C PRO A 605 -23.90 5.56 0.68
N GLU A 606 -24.48 4.39 0.98
CA GLU A 606 -24.09 3.50 2.09
C GLU A 606 -23.53 2.16 1.56
N LEU A 607 -22.46 2.22 0.76
CA LEU A 607 -21.81 1.02 0.22
C LEU A 607 -21.03 0.25 1.31
N PRO A 608 -21.26 -1.07 1.51
CA PRO A 608 -20.60 -1.80 2.60
C PRO A 608 -19.11 -2.06 2.39
N LEU A 609 -18.39 -2.07 3.51
CA LEU A 609 -16.95 -2.35 3.61
C LEU A 609 -16.60 -3.80 3.22
N PHE A 610 -15.30 -4.06 3.10
CA PHE A 610 -14.75 -5.41 2.93
C PHE A 610 -14.69 -6.13 4.28
N TYR A 611 -15.16 -7.38 4.33
CA TYR A 611 -15.16 -8.20 5.55
C TYR A 611 -14.50 -9.57 5.33
N THR A 612 -13.87 -10.11 6.37
CA THR A 612 -13.30 -11.47 6.41
C THR A 612 -13.63 -12.15 7.75
N PRO A 613 -13.36 -13.47 7.93
CA PRO A 613 -13.56 -14.13 9.21
C PRO A 613 -12.73 -13.55 10.38
N ILE A 614 -11.72 -12.72 10.10
CA ILE A 614 -10.99 -11.97 11.14
C ILE A 614 -11.91 -10.96 11.84
N ASP A 615 -12.84 -10.32 11.13
CA ASP A 615 -13.74 -9.32 11.71
C ASP A 615 -14.67 -9.89 12.79
N LEU A 616 -14.94 -11.19 12.72
CA LEU A 616 -15.78 -11.94 13.67
C LEU A 616 -15.03 -12.31 14.96
N VAL A 617 -13.72 -12.03 15.06
CA VAL A 617 -12.93 -12.38 16.24
C VAL A 617 -13.30 -11.48 17.42
N ASP A 618 -13.72 -12.13 18.50
CA ASP A 618 -13.96 -11.49 19.79
C ASP A 618 -12.63 -11.04 20.41
N ILE A 619 -12.55 -9.75 20.72
CA ILE A 619 -11.43 -9.10 21.42
C ILE A 619 -11.89 -8.48 22.73
N SER A 620 -13.08 -8.82 23.22
CA SER A 620 -13.55 -8.41 24.54
C SER A 620 -12.73 -9.06 25.66
N VAL A 621 -12.75 -8.43 26.82
CA VAL A 621 -12.05 -8.92 28.02
C VAL A 621 -12.81 -8.50 29.28
N GLU A 622 -12.79 -9.35 30.29
CA GLU A 622 -13.30 -9.03 31.62
C GLU A 622 -12.12 -8.86 32.59
N MET A 623 -12.14 -7.80 33.40
CA MET A 623 -11.10 -7.47 34.37
C MET A 623 -11.73 -6.79 35.58
N ALA A 624 -11.45 -7.31 36.79
CA ALA A 624 -12.02 -6.80 38.05
C ALA A 624 -13.56 -6.68 38.05
N GLY A 625 -14.26 -7.61 37.37
CA GLY A 625 -15.71 -7.62 37.20
C GLY A 625 -16.26 -6.65 36.14
N LEU A 626 -15.40 -5.84 35.51
CA LEU A 626 -15.76 -4.93 34.44
C LEU A 626 -15.55 -5.58 33.07
N LYS A 627 -16.51 -5.42 32.17
CA LYS A 627 -16.47 -5.95 30.79
C LYS A 627 -16.07 -4.84 29.82
N PHE A 628 -15.03 -5.11 29.04
CA PHE A 628 -14.47 -4.20 28.04
C PHE A 628 -14.75 -4.77 26.64
N PRO A 629 -15.36 -4.01 25.71
CA PRO A 629 -15.67 -4.52 24.36
C PRO A 629 -14.42 -4.70 23.47
N ASN A 630 -13.32 -4.03 23.83
CA ASN A 630 -11.96 -4.27 23.36
C ASN A 630 -10.97 -3.82 24.45
N PRO A 631 -9.70 -4.28 24.47
CA PRO A 631 -8.81 -4.03 25.59
C PRO A 631 -8.13 -2.65 25.53
N PHE A 632 -8.47 -1.77 24.57
CA PHE A 632 -7.78 -0.51 24.34
C PHE A 632 -8.55 0.68 24.93
N GLY A 633 -7.85 1.61 25.56
CA GLY A 633 -8.48 2.78 26.16
C GLY A 633 -7.61 4.02 26.28
N LEU A 634 -8.24 5.17 26.46
CA LEU A 634 -7.54 6.43 26.71
C LEU A 634 -6.92 6.44 28.11
N ALA A 635 -5.62 6.72 28.21
CA ALA A 635 -4.98 7.01 29.48
C ALA A 635 -5.38 8.39 30.05
N SER A 636 -5.30 8.54 31.38
CA SER A 636 -5.42 9.84 32.06
C SER A 636 -4.27 10.78 31.65
N ALA A 637 -4.50 11.53 30.58
CA ALA A 637 -3.50 12.32 29.88
C ALA A 637 -4.16 13.35 28.93
N THR A 638 -3.37 13.94 28.03
CA THR A 638 -3.80 14.96 27.07
C THR A 638 -4.93 14.53 26.11
N PRO A 639 -5.07 13.26 25.65
CA PRO A 639 -6.23 12.84 24.86
C PRO A 639 -7.55 12.86 25.65
N ALA A 640 -7.49 12.86 26.98
CA ALA A 640 -8.63 12.90 27.89
C ALA A 640 -8.79 14.27 28.58
N THR A 641 -8.27 15.37 28.00
CA THR A 641 -8.29 16.72 28.60
C THR A 641 -9.70 17.25 28.87
N SER A 642 -10.68 16.85 28.06
CA SER A 642 -12.10 17.24 28.17
C SER A 642 -13.01 16.05 27.87
N SER A 643 -14.20 15.99 28.48
CA SER A 643 -15.16 14.91 28.27
C SER A 643 -15.67 14.79 26.83
N SER A 644 -15.76 15.90 26.10
CA SER A 644 -16.04 15.93 24.64
C SER A 644 -14.92 15.35 23.77
N MET A 645 -13.76 15.01 24.33
CA MET A 645 -12.73 14.21 23.68
C MET A 645 -12.95 12.71 23.93
N ILE A 646 -13.34 12.35 25.16
CA ILE A 646 -13.70 10.98 25.54
C ILE A 646 -14.93 10.50 24.75
N ARG A 647 -15.97 11.34 24.64
CA ARG A 647 -17.14 11.09 23.78
C ARG A 647 -16.74 10.67 22.36
N ARG A 648 -15.89 11.47 21.70
CA ARG A 648 -15.41 11.20 20.33
C ARG A 648 -14.48 10.00 20.22
N ALA A 649 -13.90 9.53 21.33
CA ALA A 649 -13.16 8.28 21.37
C ALA A 649 -14.12 7.08 21.50
N PHE A 650 -15.18 7.16 22.30
CA PHE A 650 -16.23 6.14 22.34
C PHE A 650 -17.01 6.06 21.01
N GLU A 651 -17.30 7.20 20.37
CA GLU A 651 -17.87 7.27 19.01
C GLU A 651 -16.94 6.63 17.95
N ALA A 652 -15.62 6.65 18.17
CA ALA A 652 -14.64 5.96 17.34
C ALA A 652 -14.40 4.49 17.73
N GLY A 653 -15.01 3.98 18.82
CA GLY A 653 -14.91 2.58 19.26
C GLY A 653 -13.83 2.27 20.32
N TRP A 654 -13.27 3.25 21.02
CA TRP A 654 -12.33 3.00 22.13
C TRP A 654 -13.05 2.29 23.29
N GLY A 655 -12.59 1.09 23.67
CA GLY A 655 -13.32 0.24 24.62
C GLY A 655 -13.44 0.80 26.04
N PHE A 656 -12.49 1.64 26.46
CA PHE A 656 -12.57 2.39 27.71
C PHE A 656 -11.85 3.74 27.66
N ALA A 657 -12.08 4.57 28.67
CA ALA A 657 -11.33 5.80 28.87
C ALA A 657 -11.11 6.07 30.35
N VAL A 658 -9.97 6.71 30.66
CA VAL A 658 -9.72 7.30 31.97
C VAL A 658 -9.81 8.82 31.86
N THR A 659 -10.55 9.48 32.76
CA THR A 659 -10.58 10.95 32.82
C THR A 659 -9.17 11.50 33.09
N LYS A 660 -8.82 12.68 32.55
CA LYS A 660 -7.65 13.43 33.05
C LYS A 660 -7.82 13.62 34.56
N THR A 661 -6.81 13.24 35.35
CA THR A 661 -6.84 13.26 36.82
C THR A 661 -7.40 14.57 37.34
N PHE A 662 -8.35 14.52 38.27
CA PHE A 662 -8.89 15.70 38.94
C PHE A 662 -8.79 15.60 40.47
N SER A 663 -9.03 16.71 41.14
CA SER A 663 -8.88 16.89 42.59
C SER A 663 -10.05 17.69 43.16
N LEU A 664 -10.10 17.84 44.48
CA LEU A 664 -11.03 18.77 45.13
C LEU A 664 -10.64 20.22 44.78
N ASP A 665 -11.61 21.14 44.80
CA ASP A 665 -11.41 22.53 44.34
C ASP A 665 -10.37 23.31 45.17
N LYS A 666 -10.07 22.87 46.40
CA LYS A 666 -8.98 23.42 47.23
C LYS A 666 -7.58 23.11 46.68
N ASP A 667 -7.45 22.01 45.94
CA ASP A 667 -6.20 21.48 45.38
C ASP A 667 -6.04 21.88 43.90
N ILE A 668 -6.79 22.89 43.45
CA ILE A 668 -6.78 23.39 42.06
C ILE A 668 -5.38 23.81 41.60
N VAL A 669 -5.18 23.74 40.29
CA VAL A 669 -3.89 23.95 39.62
C VAL A 669 -4.03 24.90 38.43
N THR A 670 -2.90 25.49 38.03
CA THR A 670 -2.75 26.25 36.79
C THR A 670 -1.54 25.69 36.04
N ASN A 671 -1.68 25.34 34.77
CA ASN A 671 -0.60 24.83 33.96
C ASN A 671 0.32 25.94 33.44
N VAL A 672 1.61 25.65 33.33
CA VAL A 672 2.59 26.52 32.66
C VAL A 672 2.58 26.33 31.14
N SER A 673 3.29 27.20 30.42
CA SER A 673 3.54 27.08 28.98
C SER A 673 4.93 27.65 28.61
N PRO A 674 5.66 27.04 27.64
CA PRO A 674 5.42 25.73 27.04
C PRO A 674 5.58 24.58 28.07
N ARG A 675 4.85 23.47 27.88
CA ARG A 675 4.81 22.36 28.84
C ARG A 675 4.84 20.94 28.26
N ILE A 676 4.76 20.77 26.95
CA ILE A 676 4.87 19.48 26.26
C ILE A 676 5.85 19.68 25.10
N VAL A 677 6.82 18.77 24.96
CA VAL A 677 7.85 18.83 23.91
C VAL A 677 8.08 17.46 23.26
N ARG A 678 8.49 17.46 21.99
CA ARG A 678 8.91 16.24 21.29
C ARG A 678 10.15 15.62 21.93
N GLY A 679 10.26 14.30 21.83
CA GLY A 679 11.40 13.54 22.34
C GLY A 679 12.65 13.64 21.47
N THR A 680 13.80 13.88 22.08
CA THR A 680 15.13 13.83 21.43
C THR A 680 15.68 12.39 21.29
N THR A 681 15.00 11.41 21.89
CA THR A 681 15.43 10.00 22.03
C THR A 681 15.68 9.25 20.71
N SER A 682 15.19 9.77 19.58
CA SER A 682 15.39 9.23 18.23
C SER A 682 16.18 10.18 17.30
N GLY A 683 16.92 11.14 17.87
CA GLY A 683 17.71 12.11 17.11
C GLY A 683 16.87 13.24 16.49
N PRO A 684 17.36 13.93 15.44
CA PRO A 684 16.70 15.09 14.84
C PRO A 684 15.57 14.72 13.86
N LEU A 685 14.76 13.71 14.19
CA LEU A 685 13.57 13.32 13.39
C LEU A 685 12.33 14.12 13.84
N TYR A 686 11.64 14.75 12.90
CA TYR A 686 10.45 15.57 13.13
C TYR A 686 9.22 14.96 12.43
N GLY A 687 8.03 15.50 12.70
CA GLY A 687 6.79 14.97 12.15
C GLY A 687 6.36 13.65 12.83
N PRO A 688 5.82 12.67 12.08
CA PRO A 688 5.12 11.50 12.61
C PRO A 688 6.04 10.59 13.46
N GLY A 689 5.42 9.81 14.36
CA GLY A 689 6.10 8.73 15.08
C GLY A 689 7.22 9.19 16.02
N GLN A 690 7.03 10.32 16.73
CA GLN A 690 7.97 10.76 17.77
C GLN A 690 8.16 9.67 18.82
N GLY A 691 9.39 9.16 18.94
CA GLY A 691 9.72 8.02 19.82
C GLY A 691 9.50 8.28 21.31
N SER A 692 9.40 9.55 21.71
CA SER A 692 8.90 9.97 23.02
C SER A 692 8.31 11.38 22.98
N PHE A 693 7.63 11.76 24.05
CA PHE A 693 7.39 13.16 24.44
C PHE A 693 7.89 13.36 25.87
N LEU A 694 8.15 14.61 26.27
CA LEU A 694 8.26 14.98 27.69
C LEU A 694 7.22 16.05 28.01
N ASN A 695 6.60 15.93 29.19
CA ASN A 695 5.64 16.89 29.69
C ASN A 695 5.97 17.35 31.11
N ILE A 696 5.64 18.61 31.42
CA ILE A 696 5.55 19.19 32.75
C ILE A 696 4.10 19.67 33.00
N GLU A 697 3.13 18.86 32.55
CA GLU A 697 1.70 19.16 32.68
C GLU A 697 1.12 18.56 33.97
N LEU A 698 0.41 19.38 34.74
CA LEU A 698 -0.20 19.01 36.02
C LEU A 698 -1.45 18.13 35.81
N ILE A 699 -2.25 17.98 36.87
CA ILE A 699 -3.61 17.41 36.81
C ILE A 699 -4.55 18.32 35.99
N SER A 700 -5.83 17.96 35.90
CA SER A 700 -6.84 18.75 35.18
C SER A 700 -7.03 20.13 35.82
N GLU A 701 -7.06 21.17 34.99
CA GLU A 701 -7.48 22.52 35.39
C GLU A 701 -9.01 22.67 35.48
N LYS A 702 -9.76 21.59 35.22
CA LYS A 702 -11.21 21.53 35.35
C LYS A 702 -11.61 20.87 36.68
N THR A 703 -12.58 21.47 37.36
CA THR A 703 -13.04 21.10 38.71
C THR A 703 -13.61 19.69 38.81
N ALA A 704 -13.67 19.16 40.04
CA ALA A 704 -14.37 17.89 40.30
C ALA A 704 -15.83 17.93 39.83
N ALA A 705 -16.52 19.06 39.99
CA ALA A 705 -17.91 19.21 39.54
C ALA A 705 -18.07 19.03 38.02
N TYR A 706 -17.15 19.57 37.20
CA TYR A 706 -17.14 19.35 35.75
C TYR A 706 -16.98 17.86 35.41
N TRP A 707 -16.05 17.17 36.08
CA TRP A 707 -15.77 15.75 35.81
C TRP A 707 -16.88 14.84 36.29
N CYS A 708 -17.45 15.07 37.48
CA CYS A 708 -18.58 14.30 37.98
C CYS A 708 -19.79 14.41 37.04
N LYS A 709 -20.19 15.63 36.65
CA LYS A 709 -21.26 15.83 35.66
C LYS A 709 -20.94 15.13 34.32
N SER A 710 -19.70 15.26 33.84
CA SER A 710 -19.26 14.64 32.60
C SER A 710 -19.27 13.11 32.64
N ILE A 711 -18.98 12.50 33.80
CA ILE A 711 -19.03 11.04 33.99
C ILE A 711 -20.47 10.55 33.85
N THR A 712 -21.43 11.24 34.49
CA THR A 712 -22.86 10.92 34.38
C THR A 712 -23.35 11.05 32.93
N GLU A 713 -22.98 12.13 32.23
CA GLU A 713 -23.32 12.33 30.81
C GLU A 713 -22.72 11.25 29.90
N LEU A 714 -21.45 10.87 30.10
CA LEU A 714 -20.78 9.85 29.29
C LEU A 714 -21.33 8.44 29.57
N LYS A 715 -21.72 8.12 30.81
CA LYS A 715 -22.27 6.79 31.15
C LYS A 715 -23.74 6.62 30.81
N ALA A 716 -24.51 7.70 30.73
CA ALA A 716 -25.86 7.69 30.18
C ALA A 716 -25.84 7.33 28.68
N ASP A 717 -24.95 7.97 27.92
CA ASP A 717 -24.88 7.81 26.46
C ASP A 717 -24.08 6.56 26.02
N PHE A 718 -23.09 6.14 26.80
CA PHE A 718 -22.19 5.01 26.50
C PHE A 718 -22.15 3.97 27.64
N PRO A 719 -23.28 3.35 28.03
CA PRO A 719 -23.35 2.46 29.19
C PRO A 719 -22.40 1.25 29.07
N ASN A 720 -22.18 0.75 27.86
CA ASN A 720 -21.33 -0.42 27.57
C ASN A 720 -19.83 -0.09 27.44
N HIS A 721 -19.42 1.19 27.53
CA HIS A 721 -18.01 1.59 27.54
C HIS A 721 -17.57 1.87 28.98
N VAL A 722 -16.38 1.41 29.35
CA VAL A 722 -15.86 1.58 30.72
C VAL A 722 -15.26 2.99 30.87
N LEU A 723 -15.72 3.74 31.87
CA LEU A 723 -15.23 5.08 32.20
C LEU A 723 -14.63 5.08 33.62
N ILE A 724 -13.31 5.24 33.68
CA ILE A 724 -12.54 5.22 34.92
C ILE A 724 -12.26 6.67 35.34
N ALA A 725 -12.68 7.05 36.55
CA ALA A 725 -12.41 8.39 37.08
C ALA A 725 -11.01 8.43 37.71
N SER A 726 -10.05 9.12 37.08
CA SER A 726 -8.75 9.36 37.71
C SER A 726 -8.83 10.50 38.72
N ILE A 727 -8.39 10.24 39.94
CA ILE A 727 -8.49 11.17 41.08
C ILE A 727 -7.17 11.28 41.85
N MET A 728 -6.95 12.43 42.49
CA MET A 728 -5.79 12.69 43.34
C MET A 728 -6.11 13.69 44.46
N CYS A 729 -5.65 13.39 45.66
CA CYS A 729 -5.68 14.27 46.84
C CYS A 729 -4.32 14.28 47.55
N THR A 730 -4.15 15.20 48.51
CA THR A 730 -3.06 15.15 49.50
C THR A 730 -3.11 13.85 50.34
N TYR A 731 -2.08 13.57 51.14
CA TYR A 731 -2.11 12.45 52.09
C TYR A 731 -3.03 12.74 53.30
N ASN A 732 -4.33 12.81 53.03
CA ASN A 732 -5.39 13.06 54.00
C ASN A 732 -6.57 12.10 53.75
N LYS A 733 -7.07 11.47 54.83
CA LYS A 733 -8.11 10.45 54.72
C LYS A 733 -9.44 11.03 54.25
N GLU A 734 -9.83 12.19 54.75
CA GLU A 734 -11.12 12.82 54.51
C GLU A 734 -11.26 13.24 53.04
N ASP A 735 -10.19 13.77 52.45
CA ASP A 735 -10.11 14.16 51.04
C ASP A 735 -10.29 12.97 50.09
N TRP A 736 -9.48 11.91 50.27
CA TRP A 736 -9.58 10.69 49.45
C TRP A 736 -10.96 10.04 49.64
N THR A 737 -11.50 10.03 50.85
CA THR A 737 -12.86 9.53 51.16
C THR A 737 -13.95 10.34 50.43
N LYS A 738 -13.80 11.68 50.40
CA LYS A 738 -14.76 12.58 49.76
C LYS A 738 -14.71 12.48 48.24
N LEU A 739 -13.52 12.57 47.65
CA LEU A 739 -13.36 12.63 46.19
C LEU A 739 -13.68 11.29 45.51
N SER A 740 -13.33 10.16 46.14
CA SER A 740 -13.72 8.83 45.65
C SER A 740 -15.24 8.65 45.64
N LYS A 741 -15.94 9.00 46.72
CA LYS A 741 -17.41 8.99 46.77
C LYS A 741 -18.06 9.93 45.76
N MET A 742 -17.49 11.11 45.52
CA MET A 742 -18.00 12.02 44.47
C MET A 742 -17.93 11.39 43.08
N ALA A 743 -16.84 10.68 42.77
CA ALA A 743 -16.66 10.00 41.48
C ALA A 743 -17.51 8.72 41.34
N GLU A 744 -17.73 7.97 42.42
CA GLU A 744 -18.65 6.83 42.46
C GLU A 744 -20.12 7.27 42.27
N VAL A 745 -20.57 8.27 43.02
CA VAL A 745 -21.93 8.83 42.92
C VAL A 745 -22.20 9.47 41.54
N ALA A 746 -21.16 9.91 40.83
CA ALA A 746 -21.27 10.36 39.45
C ALA A 746 -21.55 9.23 38.44
N GLY A 747 -21.36 7.96 38.83
CA GLY A 747 -21.57 6.78 38.00
C GLY A 747 -20.32 6.23 37.31
N ALA A 748 -19.11 6.53 37.80
CA ALA A 748 -17.89 5.94 37.23
C ALA A 748 -17.85 4.41 37.46
N ASP A 749 -17.44 3.63 36.46
CA ASP A 749 -17.35 2.17 36.59
C ASP A 749 -16.20 1.75 37.52
N ALA A 750 -15.16 2.58 37.62
CA ALA A 750 -14.02 2.40 38.52
C ALA A 750 -13.27 3.72 38.77
N LEU A 751 -12.34 3.70 39.73
CA LEU A 751 -11.43 4.82 40.02
C LEU A 751 -9.98 4.49 39.65
N GLU A 752 -9.21 5.50 39.24
CA GLU A 752 -7.75 5.40 39.10
C GLU A 752 -7.03 6.39 40.02
N LEU A 753 -6.40 5.88 41.08
CA LEU A 753 -5.71 6.68 42.07
C LEU A 753 -4.35 7.12 41.51
N ASN A 754 -4.18 8.40 41.19
CA ASN A 754 -2.94 8.91 40.61
C ASN A 754 -1.90 9.21 41.69
N LEU A 755 -1.19 8.17 42.12
CA LEU A 755 -0.13 8.26 43.13
C LEU A 755 1.25 8.57 42.49
N SER A 756 1.29 9.06 41.24
CA SER A 756 2.50 8.89 40.40
C SER A 756 2.86 10.06 39.48
N CYS A 757 2.19 11.21 39.59
CA CYS A 757 2.61 12.42 38.87
C CYS A 757 3.98 12.90 39.39
N PRO A 758 5.05 12.95 38.56
CA PRO A 758 6.42 13.16 39.04
C PRO A 758 6.83 14.64 39.17
N HIS A 759 6.01 15.59 38.72
CA HIS A 759 6.35 17.02 38.64
C HIS A 759 5.24 17.90 39.21
N GLY A 760 5.61 18.96 39.94
CA GLY A 760 4.68 19.95 40.55
C GLY A 760 3.80 19.43 41.70
N MET A 761 3.61 18.10 41.84
CA MET A 761 2.78 17.49 42.88
C MET A 761 3.57 16.99 44.08
N GLY A 762 4.80 16.49 43.88
CA GLY A 762 5.65 16.04 44.99
C GLY A 762 5.93 17.16 46.00
N GLU A 763 6.12 18.39 45.50
CA GLU A 763 6.27 19.63 46.27
C GLU A 763 5.05 19.97 47.15
N ARG A 764 3.87 19.39 46.85
CA ARG A 764 2.62 19.52 47.61
C ARG A 764 2.27 18.27 48.43
N GLY A 765 3.20 17.32 48.59
CA GLY A 765 2.93 16.04 49.25
C GLY A 765 1.95 15.14 48.48
N MET A 766 1.88 15.28 47.15
CA MET A 766 0.95 14.58 46.26
C MET A 766 1.67 13.82 45.14
N GLY A 767 0.94 12.95 44.45
CA GLY A 767 1.47 12.17 43.33
C GLY A 767 2.68 11.34 43.77
N LEU A 768 3.81 11.49 43.07
CA LEU A 768 5.03 10.72 43.28
C LEU A 768 5.49 10.66 44.75
N ALA A 769 5.30 11.72 45.54
CA ALA A 769 5.67 11.73 46.96
C ALA A 769 4.91 10.68 47.79
N CYS A 770 3.72 10.25 47.36
CA CYS A 770 3.02 9.11 47.93
C CYS A 770 3.42 7.79 47.26
N GLY A 771 3.44 7.73 45.92
CA GLY A 771 3.65 6.48 45.18
C GLY A 771 5.05 5.86 45.24
N GLN A 772 6.02 6.54 45.85
CA GLN A 772 7.34 5.98 46.15
C GLN A 772 7.40 5.21 47.48
N ASP A 773 6.39 5.36 48.36
CA ASP A 773 6.36 4.76 49.69
C ASP A 773 5.26 3.67 49.80
N PRO A 774 5.62 2.40 50.08
CA PRO A 774 4.65 1.33 50.28
C PRO A 774 3.63 1.60 51.40
N GLU A 775 3.98 2.29 52.48
CA GLU A 775 3.04 2.57 53.57
C GLU A 775 1.99 3.60 53.16
N LEU A 776 2.41 4.70 52.54
CA LEU A 776 1.48 5.73 52.06
C LEU A 776 0.50 5.18 51.02
N VAL A 777 0.99 4.36 50.08
CA VAL A 777 0.17 3.68 49.06
C VAL A 777 -0.85 2.73 49.70
N ARG A 778 -0.42 1.88 50.64
CA ARG A 778 -1.30 0.95 51.38
C ARG A 778 -2.40 1.70 52.14
N ASN A 779 -2.05 2.80 52.81
CA ASN A 779 -3.00 3.58 53.59
C ASN A 779 -4.01 4.33 52.71
N ILE A 780 -3.59 4.95 51.59
CA ILE A 780 -4.51 5.59 50.64
C ILE A 780 -5.49 4.56 50.05
N CYS A 781 -4.99 3.40 49.60
CA CYS A 781 -5.85 2.34 49.06
C CYS A 781 -6.86 1.85 50.12
N ARG A 782 -6.43 1.67 51.37
CA ARG A 782 -7.30 1.29 52.49
C ARG A 782 -8.38 2.33 52.78
N TRP A 783 -8.08 3.63 52.64
CA TRP A 783 -9.08 4.69 52.80
C TRP A 783 -10.10 4.68 51.66
N VAL A 784 -9.67 4.49 50.41
CA VAL A 784 -10.57 4.41 49.26
C VAL A 784 -11.43 3.14 49.30
N ARG A 785 -10.88 1.97 49.66
CA ARG A 785 -11.67 0.74 49.82
C ARG A 785 -12.73 0.84 50.92
N GLN A 786 -12.48 1.64 51.97
CA GLN A 786 -13.46 1.98 53.01
C GLN A 786 -14.49 3.03 52.56
N ALA A 787 -14.26 3.72 51.45
CA ALA A 787 -15.09 4.81 50.96
C ALA A 787 -16.04 4.39 49.83
N VAL A 788 -15.62 3.52 48.91
CA VAL A 788 -16.39 3.15 47.71
C VAL A 788 -16.55 1.63 47.56
N HIS A 789 -17.58 1.22 46.82
CA HIS A 789 -17.87 -0.16 46.46
C HIS A 789 -17.40 -0.53 45.04
N ILE A 790 -17.37 0.42 44.10
CA ILE A 790 -16.80 0.19 42.75
C ILE A 790 -15.32 -0.22 42.79
N PRO A 791 -14.80 -0.91 41.76
CA PRO A 791 -13.38 -1.22 41.66
C PRO A 791 -12.48 0.04 41.63
N PHE A 792 -11.26 -0.06 42.14
CA PHE A 792 -10.25 0.97 41.96
C PHE A 792 -8.84 0.43 41.76
N PHE A 793 -8.05 1.19 40.98
CA PHE A 793 -6.71 0.82 40.56
C PHE A 793 -5.70 1.88 41.01
N ALA A 794 -4.60 1.46 41.64
CA ALA A 794 -3.51 2.38 41.96
C ALA A 794 -2.60 2.57 40.73
N LYS A 795 -2.46 3.81 40.23
CA LYS A 795 -1.55 4.10 39.12
C LYS A 795 -0.13 4.27 39.67
N LEU A 796 0.75 3.35 39.27
CA LEU A 796 2.10 3.21 39.82
C LEU A 796 3.15 4.01 39.03
N THR A 797 4.21 4.39 39.72
CA THR A 797 5.33 5.16 39.18
C THR A 797 6.44 4.20 38.76
N PRO A 798 7.10 4.39 37.60
CA PRO A 798 8.31 3.64 37.26
C PRO A 798 9.54 4.15 38.04
N ASN A 799 9.41 5.28 38.74
CA ASN A 799 10.50 6.01 39.38
C ASN A 799 10.76 5.50 40.82
N VAL A 800 10.85 4.17 40.97
CA VAL A 800 11.12 3.47 42.23
C VAL A 800 12.11 2.33 41.99
N THR A 801 12.90 2.00 43.01
CA THR A 801 13.84 0.86 42.98
C THR A 801 13.12 -0.46 42.74
N ASP A 802 11.95 -0.63 43.36
CA ASP A 802 11.19 -1.88 43.39
C ASP A 802 9.68 -1.57 43.32
N ILE A 803 9.12 -1.67 42.12
CA ILE A 803 7.69 -1.40 41.87
C ILE A 803 6.78 -2.54 42.37
N VAL A 804 7.33 -3.75 42.59
CA VAL A 804 6.55 -4.89 43.08
C VAL A 804 6.09 -4.62 44.51
N LYS A 805 6.95 -4.08 45.37
CA LYS A 805 6.56 -3.67 46.74
C LYS A 805 5.44 -2.63 46.77
N ILE A 806 5.40 -1.73 45.79
CA ILE A 806 4.33 -0.73 45.66
C ILE A 806 3.02 -1.40 45.19
N ALA A 807 3.09 -2.36 44.27
CA ALA A 807 1.92 -3.14 43.83
C ALA A 807 1.36 -4.03 44.96
N MET A 808 2.23 -4.70 45.72
CA MET A 808 1.87 -5.46 46.92
C MET A 808 1.17 -4.57 47.94
N ALA A 809 1.74 -3.40 48.25
CA ALA A 809 1.13 -2.43 49.16
C ALA A 809 -0.26 -1.95 48.70
N ALA A 810 -0.47 -1.74 47.39
CA ALA A 810 -1.79 -1.40 46.85
C ALA A 810 -2.80 -2.54 47.06
N GLN A 811 -2.40 -3.79 46.78
CA GLN A 811 -3.22 -4.98 47.00
C GLN A 811 -3.54 -5.22 48.49
N GLU A 812 -2.55 -5.07 49.39
CA GLU A 812 -2.70 -5.11 50.85
C GLU A 812 -3.58 -3.97 51.40
N GLY A 813 -3.67 -2.86 50.67
CA GLY A 813 -4.62 -1.78 50.91
C GLY A 813 -6.03 -2.04 50.34
N GLY A 814 -6.23 -3.14 49.61
CA GLY A 814 -7.51 -3.50 49.01
C GLY A 814 -7.80 -2.88 47.65
N ALA A 815 -6.78 -2.45 46.89
CA ALA A 815 -6.97 -2.10 45.49
C ALA A 815 -7.31 -3.35 44.65
N ASP A 816 -8.22 -3.21 43.68
CA ASP A 816 -8.68 -4.30 42.82
C ASP A 816 -7.73 -4.56 41.63
N GLY A 817 -6.65 -3.79 41.53
CA GLY A 817 -5.61 -3.90 40.50
C GLY A 817 -4.67 -2.69 40.51
N VAL A 818 -3.77 -2.62 39.53
CA VAL A 818 -2.81 -1.52 39.37
C VAL A 818 -2.66 -1.08 37.92
N THR A 819 -2.44 0.22 37.71
CA THR A 819 -2.05 0.75 36.40
C THR A 819 -0.53 0.90 36.33
N ALA A 820 0.13 0.16 35.45
CA ALA A 820 1.59 0.08 35.31
C ALA A 820 2.03 0.54 33.90
N THR A 821 2.65 1.72 33.72
CA THR A 821 3.04 2.74 34.71
C THR A 821 2.74 4.17 34.25
N ASN A 822 2.85 5.14 35.17
CA ASN A 822 3.00 6.54 34.81
C ASN A 822 4.36 6.80 34.10
N THR A 823 4.61 8.06 33.76
CA THR A 823 5.79 8.55 33.05
C THR A 823 7.11 8.39 33.82
N VAL A 824 8.21 8.28 33.07
CA VAL A 824 9.58 8.23 33.62
C VAL A 824 10.11 9.65 33.78
N SER A 825 10.62 10.00 34.95
CA SER A 825 11.14 11.34 35.23
C SER A 825 12.44 11.60 34.47
N GLY A 826 12.61 12.81 33.93
CA GLY A 826 13.84 13.20 33.24
C GLY A 826 13.87 14.64 32.73
N LEU A 827 14.87 14.94 31.91
CA LEU A 827 15.06 16.21 31.22
C LEU A 827 15.35 15.91 29.74
N MET A 828 14.55 16.45 28.81
CA MET A 828 14.59 16.02 27.41
C MET A 828 15.76 16.61 26.61
N GLY A 829 16.31 17.73 27.04
CA GLY A 829 17.52 18.30 26.47
C GLY A 829 17.76 19.77 26.85
N LEU A 830 18.99 20.20 26.60
CA LEU A 830 19.41 21.60 26.58
C LEU A 830 19.80 21.97 25.15
N LYS A 831 19.71 23.26 24.82
CA LYS A 831 20.29 23.84 23.59
C LYS A 831 21.79 24.11 23.79
N ALA A 832 22.47 24.52 22.73
CA ALA A 832 23.89 24.87 22.76
C ALA A 832 24.24 26.08 23.66
N ASP A 833 23.26 26.93 23.96
CA ASP A 833 23.37 28.05 24.93
C ASP A 833 23.08 27.63 26.39
N SER A 834 22.99 26.32 26.65
CA SER A 834 22.55 25.70 27.92
C SER A 834 21.09 25.98 28.32
N THR A 835 20.28 26.68 27.53
CA THR A 835 18.85 26.89 27.84
C THR A 835 18.06 25.59 27.62
N PRO A 836 17.08 25.27 28.49
CA PRO A 836 16.34 24.02 28.41
C PRO A 836 15.27 24.02 27.31
N TRP A 837 14.71 22.84 27.03
CA TRP A 837 13.43 22.72 26.33
C TRP A 837 12.55 21.66 27.00
N PRO A 838 11.36 22.01 27.54
CA PRO A 838 10.72 23.33 27.52
C PRO A 838 11.45 24.39 28.38
N ALA A 839 11.29 25.66 28.00
CA ALA A 839 11.78 26.82 28.75
C ALA A 839 10.62 27.80 29.02
N VAL A 840 10.37 28.11 30.30
CA VAL A 840 9.19 28.82 30.80
C VAL A 840 9.57 30.22 31.31
N GLY A 841 8.80 31.22 30.89
CA GLY A 841 8.92 32.62 31.31
C GLY A 841 10.21 33.31 30.85
N ARG A 842 10.36 34.59 31.24
CA ARG A 842 11.54 35.41 30.87
C ARG A 842 12.87 34.83 31.36
N GLY A 843 12.86 34.08 32.46
CA GLY A 843 14.03 33.39 33.02
C GLY A 843 14.37 32.05 32.36
N LEU A 844 13.65 31.65 31.29
CA LEU A 844 13.86 30.42 30.52
C LEU A 844 13.98 29.15 31.40
N ARG A 845 13.21 29.08 32.48
CA ARG A 845 13.34 28.04 33.52
C ARG A 845 12.68 26.73 33.08
N THR A 846 13.08 25.63 33.70
CA THR A 846 12.41 24.33 33.54
C THR A 846 12.40 23.56 34.86
N THR A 847 11.72 22.43 34.88
CA THR A 847 11.81 21.41 35.93
C THR A 847 11.87 20.03 35.29
N TYR A 848 12.15 18.97 36.07
CA TYR A 848 12.07 17.61 35.56
C TYR A 848 10.64 17.28 35.14
N GLY A 849 10.48 16.56 34.04
CA GLY A 849 9.18 16.22 33.47
C GLY A 849 9.03 14.73 33.20
N GLY A 850 7.78 14.32 33.02
CA GLY A 850 7.41 12.96 32.65
C GLY A 850 7.67 12.67 31.17
N MET A 851 8.64 11.79 30.89
CA MET A 851 8.83 11.16 29.58
C MET A 851 7.77 10.07 29.33
N SER A 852 7.21 10.06 28.14
CA SER A 852 6.20 9.11 27.66
C SER A 852 6.51 8.60 26.25
N GLY A 853 5.75 7.61 25.77
CA GLY A 853 5.91 7.04 24.41
C GLY A 853 6.88 5.86 24.36
N ASN A 854 7.29 5.48 23.16
CA ASN A 854 7.95 4.20 22.87
C ASN A 854 9.30 4.05 23.60
N ALA A 855 10.02 5.14 23.84
CA ALA A 855 11.27 5.12 24.61
C ALA A 855 11.13 4.54 26.03
N ILE A 856 9.94 4.61 26.65
CA ILE A 856 9.69 4.04 27.98
C ILE A 856 9.05 2.62 27.94
N ARG A 857 8.74 2.08 26.75
CA ARG A 857 8.12 0.74 26.61
C ARG A 857 8.91 -0.37 27.30
N PRO A 858 10.26 -0.44 27.23
CA PRO A 858 11.00 -1.49 27.94
C PRO A 858 10.87 -1.42 29.47
N ILE A 859 10.70 -0.21 30.02
CA ILE A 859 10.53 0.01 31.46
C ILE A 859 9.12 -0.43 31.89
N ALA A 860 8.10 -0.10 31.09
CA ALA A 860 6.73 -0.51 31.33
C ALA A 860 6.53 -2.03 31.17
N LEU A 861 7.11 -2.67 30.14
CA LEU A 861 7.09 -4.13 29.98
C LEU A 861 7.77 -4.85 31.15
N ARG A 862 8.90 -4.33 31.65
CA ARG A 862 9.53 -4.83 32.88
C ARG A 862 8.61 -4.69 34.09
N ALA A 863 7.95 -3.55 34.25
CA ALA A 863 7.05 -3.31 35.37
C ALA A 863 5.84 -4.27 35.36
N VAL A 864 5.15 -4.37 34.23
CA VAL A 864 3.98 -5.26 34.06
C VAL A 864 4.37 -6.73 34.30
N SER A 865 5.44 -7.21 33.67
CA SER A 865 5.86 -8.61 33.83
C SER A 865 6.42 -8.94 35.23
N ALA A 866 7.09 -8.00 35.90
CA ALA A 866 7.53 -8.19 37.28
C ALA A 866 6.34 -8.26 38.26
N ILE A 867 5.35 -7.37 38.11
CA ILE A 867 4.14 -7.38 38.95
C ILE A 867 3.34 -8.66 38.69
N ALA A 868 3.11 -9.04 37.44
CA ALA A 868 2.33 -10.22 37.08
C ALA A 868 2.96 -11.56 37.56
N ARG A 869 4.30 -11.63 37.64
CA ARG A 869 5.01 -12.78 38.24
C ARG A 869 4.93 -12.81 39.76
N ALA A 870 4.98 -11.65 40.41
CA ALA A 870 4.96 -11.55 41.87
C ALA A 870 3.54 -11.66 42.46
N LEU A 871 2.54 -11.19 41.72
CA LEU A 871 1.13 -11.19 42.10
C LEU A 871 0.27 -11.87 41.00
N PRO A 872 0.34 -13.21 40.86
CA PRO A 872 -0.38 -13.92 39.80
C PRO A 872 -1.90 -13.69 39.89
N GLY A 873 -2.50 -13.32 38.76
CA GLY A 873 -3.94 -13.04 38.66
C GLY A 873 -4.38 -11.68 39.21
N PHE A 874 -3.49 -10.86 39.77
CA PHE A 874 -3.81 -9.49 40.16
C PHE A 874 -3.99 -8.61 38.91
N PRO A 875 -5.12 -7.89 38.73
CA PRO A 875 -5.38 -7.12 37.52
C PRO A 875 -4.38 -6.00 37.25
N ILE A 876 -3.89 -5.91 36.00
CA ILE A 876 -2.95 -4.88 35.55
C ILE A 876 -3.49 -4.17 34.31
N LEU A 877 -3.56 -2.84 34.39
CA LEU A 877 -3.78 -1.94 33.26
C LEU A 877 -2.41 -1.46 32.75
N ALA A 878 -1.99 -1.85 31.55
CA ALA A 878 -0.69 -1.46 31.02
C ALA A 878 -0.72 -0.05 30.42
N THR A 879 0.34 0.72 30.63
CA THR A 879 0.62 1.97 29.88
C THR A 879 2.12 2.24 29.85
N GLY A 880 2.60 2.73 28.70
CA GLY A 880 3.99 3.04 28.43
C GLY A 880 4.40 2.65 27.01
N GLY A 881 4.15 3.53 26.05
CA GLY A 881 4.57 3.31 24.66
C GLY A 881 3.80 2.21 23.93
N ILE A 882 2.54 1.98 24.28
CA ILE A 882 1.59 1.20 23.45
C ILE A 882 1.21 2.08 22.25
N ASP A 883 1.34 1.53 21.05
CA ASP A 883 1.20 2.25 19.77
C ASP A 883 0.64 1.42 18.61
N SER A 884 0.50 0.11 18.75
CA SER A 884 -0.08 -0.81 17.77
C SER A 884 -0.75 -2.02 18.44
N ALA A 885 -1.47 -2.82 17.65
CA ALA A 885 -1.97 -4.12 18.11
C ALA A 885 -0.85 -5.10 18.52
N GLU A 886 0.27 -5.11 17.79
CA GLU A 886 1.44 -5.95 18.12
C GLU A 886 2.00 -5.58 19.50
N THR A 887 2.15 -4.27 19.77
CA THR A 887 2.76 -3.81 21.02
C THR A 887 1.78 -3.88 22.18
N GLY A 888 0.47 -3.72 21.92
CA GLY A 888 -0.59 -4.10 22.86
C GLY A 888 -0.55 -5.58 23.25
N LEU A 889 -0.42 -6.48 22.29
CA LEU A 889 -0.32 -7.92 22.53
C LEU A 889 0.94 -8.32 23.33
N GLN A 890 2.06 -7.59 23.19
CA GLN A 890 3.24 -7.77 24.06
C GLN A 890 2.91 -7.50 25.54
N PHE A 891 2.08 -6.50 25.85
CA PHE A 891 1.64 -6.23 27.22
C PHE A 891 0.63 -7.25 27.74
N LEU A 892 -0.29 -7.73 26.89
CA LEU A 892 -1.19 -8.84 27.24
C LEU A 892 -0.38 -10.10 27.58
N HIS A 893 0.52 -10.53 26.70
CA HIS A 893 1.45 -11.65 26.98
C HIS A 893 2.30 -11.42 28.24
N SER A 894 2.59 -10.18 28.61
CA SER A 894 3.32 -9.82 29.84
C SER A 894 2.47 -9.81 31.12
N GLY A 895 1.15 -10.04 31.02
CA GLY A 895 0.25 -10.19 32.17
C GLY A 895 -0.75 -9.04 32.40
N ALA A 896 -0.80 -8.04 31.51
CA ALA A 896 -1.87 -7.03 31.56
C ALA A 896 -3.18 -7.55 30.96
N SER A 897 -4.31 -7.01 31.41
CA SER A 897 -5.64 -7.33 30.86
C SER A 897 -6.16 -6.25 29.90
N VAL A 898 -5.83 -4.98 30.15
CA VAL A 898 -6.23 -3.82 29.33
C VAL A 898 -5.08 -2.82 29.14
N LEU A 899 -5.22 -1.96 28.14
CA LEU A 899 -4.14 -1.24 27.45
C LEU A 899 -4.47 0.26 27.34
N GLN A 900 -3.88 1.06 28.23
CA GLN A 900 -4.02 2.53 28.26
C GLN A 900 -3.04 3.20 27.28
N VAL A 901 -3.57 4.00 26.35
CA VAL A 901 -2.82 4.69 25.29
C VAL A 901 -2.81 6.21 25.50
N CYS A 902 -1.70 6.85 25.17
CA CYS A 902 -1.56 8.31 25.16
C CYS A 902 -0.73 8.80 23.97
N SER A 903 0.58 8.55 23.99
CA SER A 903 1.50 9.22 23.05
C SER A 903 1.41 8.76 21.60
N ALA A 904 0.77 7.63 21.31
CA ALA A 904 0.41 7.27 19.93
C ALA A 904 -0.70 8.18 19.38
N ILE A 905 -1.70 8.52 20.20
CA ILE A 905 -2.75 9.49 19.86
C ILE A 905 -2.15 10.91 19.76
N GLN A 906 -1.17 11.26 20.60
CA GLN A 906 -0.43 12.54 20.48
C GLN A 906 0.43 12.63 19.20
N ASN A 907 0.81 11.49 18.62
CA ASN A 907 1.49 11.40 17.33
C ASN A 907 0.51 11.38 16.13
N GLN A 908 -0.79 11.25 16.39
CA GLN A 908 -1.82 10.99 15.38
C GLN A 908 -3.17 11.58 15.85
N ASP A 909 -4.19 10.74 16.04
CA ASP A 909 -5.57 11.09 16.37
C ASP A 909 -6.31 9.85 16.88
N PHE A 910 -7.63 9.95 17.10
CA PHE A 910 -8.41 8.86 17.69
C PHE A 910 -8.67 7.66 16.75
N THR A 911 -8.51 7.76 15.43
CA THR A 911 -8.89 6.65 14.51
C THR A 911 -7.94 5.45 14.56
N VAL A 912 -6.81 5.57 15.28
CA VAL A 912 -5.87 4.44 15.51
C VAL A 912 -6.51 3.26 16.24
N ILE A 913 -7.68 3.42 16.85
CA ILE A 913 -8.43 2.32 17.47
C ILE A 913 -8.92 1.26 16.46
N ASP A 914 -9.28 1.64 15.24
CA ASP A 914 -9.69 0.67 14.21
C ASP A 914 -8.50 -0.20 13.80
N ASP A 915 -7.33 0.42 13.66
CA ASP A 915 -6.05 -0.27 13.48
C ASP A 915 -5.73 -1.22 14.65
N TYR A 916 -5.94 -0.79 15.89
CA TYR A 916 -5.65 -1.60 17.06
C TYR A 916 -6.60 -2.79 17.19
N CYS A 917 -7.89 -2.59 16.90
CA CYS A 917 -8.90 -3.64 16.93
C CYS A 917 -8.74 -4.63 15.77
N THR A 918 -8.63 -4.18 14.53
CA THR A 918 -8.42 -5.06 13.36
C THR A 918 -7.09 -5.82 13.45
N GLY A 919 -6.03 -5.14 13.90
CA GLY A 919 -4.71 -5.75 14.08
C GLY A 919 -4.69 -6.82 15.18
N LEU A 920 -5.39 -6.60 16.29
CA LEU A 920 -5.47 -7.58 17.38
C LEU A 920 -6.30 -8.79 16.98
N ARG A 921 -7.44 -8.57 16.31
CA ARG A 921 -8.24 -9.66 15.71
C ARG A 921 -7.41 -10.53 14.78
N ALA A 922 -6.63 -9.93 13.88
CA ALA A 922 -5.74 -10.66 12.97
C ALA A 922 -4.65 -11.44 13.72
N LEU A 923 -3.99 -10.83 14.71
CA LEU A 923 -2.95 -11.49 15.51
C LEU A 923 -3.47 -12.68 16.35
N LEU A 924 -4.76 -12.70 16.70
CA LEU A 924 -5.40 -13.84 17.34
C LEU A 924 -5.87 -14.88 16.30
N TYR A 925 -6.50 -14.45 15.21
CA TYR A 925 -6.95 -15.33 14.11
C TYR A 925 -5.81 -16.16 13.55
N LEU A 926 -4.67 -15.55 13.23
CA LEU A 926 -3.54 -16.23 12.58
C LEU A 926 -2.93 -17.33 13.46
N LYS A 927 -3.08 -17.27 14.79
CA LYS A 927 -2.68 -18.35 15.72
C LYS A 927 -3.51 -19.64 15.57
N SER A 928 -4.62 -19.59 14.82
CA SER A 928 -5.42 -20.77 14.48
C SER A 928 -5.06 -21.42 13.14
N ILE A 929 -4.19 -20.77 12.34
CA ILE A 929 -3.82 -21.19 10.98
C ILE A 929 -2.46 -21.90 11.01
N GLU A 930 -2.49 -23.22 10.89
CA GLU A 930 -1.30 -24.08 10.95
C GLU A 930 -0.33 -23.82 9.77
N GLU A 931 -0.87 -23.48 8.60
CA GLU A 931 -0.10 -23.15 7.39
C GLU A 931 0.74 -21.86 7.50
N LEU A 932 0.60 -21.08 8.58
CA LEU A 932 1.26 -19.80 8.81
C LEU A 932 2.08 -19.78 10.12
N GLU A 933 2.39 -20.94 10.72
CA GLU A 933 3.13 -21.02 11.99
C GLU A 933 4.59 -20.54 11.93
N ASP A 934 5.14 -20.28 10.74
CA ASP A 934 6.46 -19.67 10.55
C ASP A 934 6.44 -18.13 10.43
N TRP A 935 5.27 -17.48 10.59
CA TRP A 935 5.09 -16.02 10.55
C TRP A 935 5.28 -15.38 11.94
N ASP A 936 5.88 -14.19 11.98
CA ASP A 936 5.93 -13.35 13.18
C ASP A 936 4.68 -12.47 13.28
N GLY A 937 3.59 -13.07 13.78
CA GLY A 937 2.30 -12.40 13.92
C GLY A 937 1.62 -12.17 12.56
N GLN A 938 1.77 -10.96 12.00
CA GLN A 938 1.33 -10.64 10.64
C GLN A 938 2.49 -10.59 9.63
N SER A 939 3.75 -10.65 10.08
CA SER A 939 4.94 -10.58 9.22
C SER A 939 5.23 -11.95 8.58
N PRO A 940 5.19 -12.10 7.24
CA PRO A 940 5.57 -13.35 6.58
C PRO A 940 7.05 -13.67 6.79
N ALA A 941 7.40 -14.95 6.86
CA ALA A 941 8.79 -15.40 6.96
C ALA A 941 9.68 -14.75 5.86
N THR A 942 10.65 -13.92 6.27
CA THR A 942 11.39 -13.05 5.34
C THR A 942 12.08 -13.84 4.24
N MET A 943 11.58 -13.70 3.01
CA MET A 943 12.19 -14.30 1.82
C MET A 943 13.53 -13.65 1.47
N CYS A 944 14.45 -14.45 0.91
CA CYS A 944 15.70 -13.93 0.35
C CYS A 944 15.41 -12.96 -0.82
N HIS A 945 15.68 -11.67 -0.62
CA HIS A 945 15.27 -10.60 -1.53
C HIS A 945 16.39 -9.60 -1.87
N GLN A 946 16.27 -8.91 -3.00
CA GLN A 946 17.02 -7.68 -3.31
C GLN A 946 16.06 -6.58 -3.75
N LYS A 947 16.17 -5.39 -3.13
CA LYS A 947 15.15 -4.32 -3.18
C LYS A 947 13.71 -4.78 -2.85
N GLY A 948 13.55 -5.92 -2.17
CA GLY A 948 12.26 -6.54 -1.89
C GLY A 948 11.68 -7.43 -3.00
N LYS A 949 12.36 -7.55 -4.13
CA LYS A 949 12.04 -8.56 -5.15
C LYS A 949 12.73 -9.89 -4.81
N PRO A 950 12.10 -11.05 -5.01
CA PRO A 950 12.72 -12.35 -4.71
C PRO A 950 14.04 -12.55 -5.45
N VAL A 951 15.05 -13.12 -4.80
CA VAL A 951 16.30 -13.50 -5.49
C VAL A 951 16.06 -14.78 -6.32
N PRO A 952 16.38 -14.80 -7.63
CA PRO A 952 16.24 -15.99 -8.45
C PRO A 952 17.10 -17.16 -7.93
N ARG A 953 16.45 -18.25 -7.50
CA ARG A 953 17.09 -19.47 -6.98
C ARG A 953 17.70 -20.31 -8.12
N ILE A 954 18.72 -19.77 -8.79
CA ILE A 954 19.42 -20.39 -9.93
C ILE A 954 20.72 -21.03 -9.42
N ALA A 955 20.95 -22.31 -9.73
CA ALA A 955 22.11 -23.08 -9.24
C ALA A 955 23.47 -22.47 -9.66
N ASP A 956 23.54 -21.87 -10.84
CA ASP A 956 24.71 -21.16 -11.35
C ASP A 956 24.96 -19.79 -10.69
N LEU A 957 24.07 -19.37 -9.80
CA LEU A 957 24.06 -18.05 -9.17
C LEU A 957 24.25 -18.17 -7.64
N MET A 958 23.51 -19.08 -6.99
CA MET A 958 23.60 -19.32 -5.55
C MET A 958 25.03 -19.69 -5.11
N GLY A 959 25.52 -19.04 -4.05
CA GLY A 959 26.83 -19.33 -3.46
C GLY A 959 28.05 -18.87 -4.26
N LYS A 960 27.89 -18.31 -5.47
CA LYS A 960 29.01 -17.84 -6.31
C LYS A 960 29.68 -16.54 -5.83
N LYS A 961 29.25 -15.97 -4.70
CA LYS A 961 29.75 -14.70 -4.13
C LYS A 961 29.67 -13.50 -5.09
N LEU A 962 28.62 -13.43 -5.92
CA LEU A 962 28.40 -12.33 -6.86
C LEU A 962 27.53 -11.23 -6.23
N PRO A 963 28.07 -10.13 -5.68
CA PRO A 963 27.25 -9.05 -5.13
C PRO A 963 26.52 -8.28 -6.25
N SER A 964 25.46 -7.54 -5.89
CA SER A 964 24.66 -6.75 -6.83
C SER A 964 25.31 -5.39 -7.19
N PHE A 965 26.57 -5.39 -7.64
CA PHE A 965 27.27 -4.22 -8.19
C PHE A 965 28.40 -4.59 -9.16
N GLY A 966 28.81 -3.65 -10.02
CA GLY A 966 29.99 -3.75 -10.89
C GLY A 966 29.96 -4.96 -11.83
N PRO A 967 31.13 -5.57 -12.15
CA PRO A 967 31.20 -6.72 -13.06
C PRO A 967 30.46 -7.95 -12.51
N TYR A 968 30.30 -8.05 -11.19
CA TYR A 968 29.52 -9.12 -10.56
C TYR A 968 28.03 -9.01 -10.92
N LEU A 969 27.49 -7.79 -11.00
CA LEU A 969 26.10 -7.55 -11.42
C LEU A 969 25.91 -7.89 -12.91
N GLU A 970 26.88 -7.54 -13.76
CA GLU A 970 26.89 -7.93 -15.19
C GLU A 970 26.88 -9.47 -15.33
N GLN A 971 27.67 -10.17 -14.52
CA GLN A 971 27.67 -11.64 -14.47
C GLN A 971 26.34 -12.23 -13.97
N ARG A 972 25.73 -11.68 -12.91
CA ARG A 972 24.38 -12.10 -12.45
C ARG A 972 23.34 -11.94 -13.55
N LYS A 973 23.32 -10.79 -14.23
CA LYS A 973 22.40 -10.48 -15.34
C LYS A 973 22.57 -11.46 -16.51
N LYS A 974 23.82 -11.79 -16.87
CA LYS A 974 24.13 -12.82 -17.87
C LYS A 974 23.54 -14.18 -17.48
N ILE A 975 23.80 -14.66 -16.25
CA ILE A 975 23.31 -15.96 -15.75
C ILE A 975 21.77 -16.01 -15.74
N ILE A 976 21.11 -14.92 -15.33
CA ILE A 976 19.65 -14.82 -15.34
C ILE A 976 19.11 -14.91 -16.77
N ALA A 977 19.67 -14.15 -17.72
CA ALA A 977 19.25 -14.19 -19.12
C ALA A 977 19.46 -15.58 -19.76
N GLU A 978 20.60 -16.22 -19.53
CA GLU A 978 20.89 -17.57 -20.01
C GLU A 978 19.90 -18.60 -19.42
N ASN A 979 19.51 -18.44 -18.15
CA ASN A 979 18.47 -19.26 -17.53
C ASN A 979 17.06 -18.98 -18.10
N LYS A 980 16.70 -17.72 -18.43
CA LYS A 980 15.38 -17.39 -19.04
C LYS A 980 15.25 -17.98 -20.45
N ILE A 981 16.34 -18.01 -21.24
CA ILE A 981 16.41 -18.73 -22.51
C ILE A 981 16.27 -20.24 -22.30
N ARG A 982 16.96 -20.82 -21.31
CA ARG A 982 16.83 -22.25 -20.98
C ARG A 982 15.39 -22.62 -20.61
N LEU A 983 14.70 -21.77 -19.85
CA LEU A 983 13.28 -21.94 -19.52
C LEU A 983 12.36 -21.79 -20.74
N LYS A 984 12.69 -20.94 -21.74
CA LYS A 984 11.94 -20.84 -23.01
C LYS A 984 11.95 -22.16 -23.79
N ALA A 985 13.02 -22.97 -23.65
CA ALA A 985 13.14 -24.28 -24.27
C ALA A 985 12.52 -25.44 -23.43
N GLN A 986 12.06 -25.16 -22.21
CA GLN A 986 11.45 -26.15 -21.32
C GLN A 986 9.95 -25.88 -21.23
N SER A 987 9.13 -26.73 -21.85
CA SER A 987 7.66 -26.57 -21.86
C SER A 987 7.09 -26.69 -20.44
N MET A 988 6.86 -25.54 -19.79
CA MET A 988 6.24 -25.46 -18.48
C MET A 988 4.72 -25.47 -18.61
N ALA A 989 4.15 -26.66 -18.81
CA ALA A 989 2.75 -26.92 -18.51
C ALA A 989 2.56 -26.92 -16.98
N ALA A 990 2.28 -25.74 -16.42
CA ALA A 990 2.04 -25.56 -14.99
C ALA A 990 0.53 -25.50 -14.70
N GLU A 991 -0.02 -26.61 -14.24
CA GLU A 991 -1.37 -26.61 -13.65
C GLU A 991 -1.35 -25.78 -12.35
N LEU A 992 -1.97 -24.59 -12.39
CA LEU A 992 -2.27 -23.83 -11.18
C LEU A 992 -3.47 -24.47 -10.47
N ALA A 993 -3.18 -25.47 -9.63
CA ALA A 993 -4.16 -26.06 -8.74
C ALA A 993 -4.84 -24.96 -7.90
N GLU A 994 -6.17 -25.02 -7.77
CA GLU A 994 -6.94 -24.06 -7.00
C GLU A 994 -6.52 -24.09 -5.53
N LYS A 995 -5.82 -23.03 -5.08
CA LYS A 995 -5.51 -22.83 -3.66
C LYS A 995 -6.80 -22.57 -2.90
N LYS A 996 -7.30 -23.59 -2.20
CA LYS A 996 -8.33 -23.46 -1.17
C LYS A 996 -7.86 -22.45 -0.12
N HIS A 997 -8.80 -21.69 0.45
CA HIS A 997 -8.49 -20.79 1.56
C HIS A 997 -8.03 -21.57 2.79
N PHE A 998 -7.25 -20.94 3.67
CA PHE A 998 -6.90 -21.53 4.96
C PHE A 998 -8.07 -21.39 5.96
N ILE A 999 -8.23 -22.40 6.80
CA ILE A 999 -9.34 -22.54 7.74
C ILE A 999 -8.74 -22.77 9.15
N PRO A 1000 -9.25 -22.11 10.21
CA PRO A 1000 -8.85 -22.39 11.59
C PRO A 1000 -8.87 -23.89 11.93
N LYS A 1001 -7.70 -24.46 12.26
CA LYS A 1001 -7.56 -25.86 12.70
C LYS A 1001 -7.54 -26.00 14.22
N LYS A 1002 -7.44 -24.88 14.92
CA LYS A 1002 -7.38 -24.73 16.38
C LYS A 1002 -8.39 -23.64 16.77
N PRO A 1003 -8.97 -23.64 17.98
CA PRO A 1003 -9.82 -22.53 18.42
C PRO A 1003 -9.04 -21.21 18.36
N ILE A 1004 -9.69 -20.13 17.90
CA ILE A 1004 -9.10 -18.79 17.91
C ILE A 1004 -8.98 -18.34 19.38
N PRO A 1005 -7.79 -17.97 19.89
CA PRO A 1005 -7.63 -17.58 21.29
C PRO A 1005 -8.36 -16.27 21.60
N ALA A 1006 -9.09 -16.21 22.72
CA ALA A 1006 -9.61 -14.96 23.25
C ALA A 1006 -8.54 -14.22 24.07
N ILE A 1007 -8.79 -12.97 24.46
CA ILE A 1007 -7.83 -12.15 25.23
C ILE A 1007 -7.34 -12.87 26.49
N LYS A 1008 -8.26 -13.45 27.26
CA LYS A 1008 -7.96 -14.23 28.48
C LYS A 1008 -6.95 -15.37 28.24
N ASP A 1009 -6.93 -15.94 27.04
CA ASP A 1009 -6.11 -17.11 26.70
C ASP A 1009 -4.67 -16.72 26.31
N VAL A 1010 -4.41 -15.42 26.05
CA VAL A 1010 -3.07 -14.88 25.78
C VAL A 1010 -2.46 -14.11 26.96
N ILE A 1011 -3.25 -13.72 27.97
CA ILE A 1011 -2.74 -13.01 29.15
C ILE A 1011 -1.63 -13.82 29.85
N GLY A 1012 -0.49 -13.17 30.12
CA GLY A 1012 0.62 -13.75 30.88
C GLY A 1012 1.43 -14.84 30.17
N LYS A 1013 1.14 -15.20 28.91
CA LYS A 1013 1.80 -16.32 28.22
C LYS A 1013 3.31 -16.14 27.98
N ALA A 1014 3.86 -14.93 28.05
CA ALA A 1014 5.31 -14.72 27.98
C ALA A 1014 6.03 -14.95 29.31
N LEU A 1015 5.33 -14.94 30.47
CA LEU A 1015 5.96 -14.98 31.79
C LEU A 1015 6.79 -16.25 32.04
N GLN A 1016 6.41 -17.37 31.40
CA GLN A 1016 7.15 -18.64 31.46
C GLN A 1016 8.59 -18.56 30.90
N TYR A 1017 8.88 -17.56 30.06
CA TYR A 1017 10.20 -17.35 29.46
C TYR A 1017 11.04 -16.30 30.23
N ILE A 1018 10.51 -15.72 31.31
CA ILE A 1018 11.15 -14.63 32.07
C ILE A 1018 11.69 -15.20 33.38
N GLY A 1019 12.95 -15.62 33.38
CA GLY A 1019 13.66 -16.15 34.55
C GLY A 1019 14.53 -15.13 35.29
N THR A 1020 15.44 -15.64 36.12
CA THR A 1020 16.70 -15.00 36.52
C THR A 1020 17.77 -15.26 35.45
N TYR A 1021 18.97 -14.68 35.59
CA TYR A 1021 20.10 -15.05 34.73
C TYR A 1021 20.59 -16.49 34.96
N GLY A 1022 20.38 -17.05 36.16
CA GLY A 1022 20.79 -18.42 36.49
C GLY A 1022 19.96 -19.50 35.79
N ASP A 1023 18.73 -19.15 35.37
CA ASP A 1023 17.83 -20.05 34.65
C ASP A 1023 18.13 -20.11 33.14
N LEU A 1024 19.08 -19.30 32.65
CA LEU A 1024 19.45 -19.24 31.24
C LEU A 1024 20.54 -20.25 30.89
N CYS A 1025 20.25 -21.12 29.92
CA CYS A 1025 21.19 -22.14 29.47
C CYS A 1025 22.45 -21.53 28.86
N ASN A 1026 23.60 -21.72 29.51
CA ASN A 1026 24.89 -21.17 29.06
C ASN A 1026 25.68 -22.12 28.12
N THR A 1027 25.21 -23.35 27.90
CA THR A 1027 25.80 -24.33 26.98
C THR A 1027 25.18 -24.28 25.57
N GLU A 1028 23.88 -23.97 25.45
CA GLU A 1028 23.13 -23.83 24.18
C GLU A 1028 23.44 -22.50 23.47
N GLN A 1029 24.71 -22.30 23.16
CA GLN A 1029 25.23 -21.09 22.54
C GLN A 1029 24.86 -20.99 21.06
N VAL A 1030 24.81 -19.76 20.56
CA VAL A 1030 24.51 -19.44 19.16
C VAL A 1030 25.68 -18.79 18.44
N VAL A 1031 25.63 -18.75 17.11
CA VAL A 1031 26.52 -17.96 16.24
C VAL A 1031 25.70 -17.23 15.18
N ALA A 1032 26.23 -16.13 14.66
CA ALA A 1032 25.60 -15.39 13.57
C ALA A 1032 25.86 -16.07 12.21
N LEU A 1033 24.80 -16.22 11.41
CA LEU A 1033 24.85 -16.66 10.01
C LEU A 1033 24.35 -15.50 9.13
N ILE A 1034 25.02 -15.25 7.99
CA ILE A 1034 24.68 -14.14 7.08
C ILE A 1034 24.26 -14.69 5.72
N ASP A 1035 23.06 -14.34 5.27
CA ASP A 1035 22.65 -14.54 3.88
C ASP A 1035 23.37 -13.51 2.99
N GLN A 1036 24.23 -14.01 2.10
CA GLN A 1036 25.03 -13.20 1.17
C GLN A 1036 24.21 -12.64 -0.01
N GLU A 1037 23.10 -13.29 -0.37
CA GLU A 1037 22.20 -12.87 -1.43
C GLU A 1037 21.25 -11.76 -0.97
N MET A 1038 20.90 -11.71 0.33
CA MET A 1038 20.22 -10.56 0.95
C MET A 1038 21.15 -9.38 1.27
N CYS A 1039 22.48 -9.59 1.26
CA CYS A 1039 23.43 -8.61 1.75
C CYS A 1039 23.55 -7.37 0.83
N ILE A 1040 23.51 -6.16 1.41
CA ILE A 1040 23.73 -4.89 0.69
C ILE A 1040 25.16 -4.34 0.83
N ASN A 1041 26.11 -5.17 1.27
CA ASN A 1041 27.56 -4.87 1.28
C ASN A 1041 28.00 -3.67 2.13
N CYS A 1042 27.21 -3.29 3.16
CA CYS A 1042 27.42 -2.06 3.93
C CYS A 1042 28.52 -2.12 5.01
N GLY A 1043 29.07 -3.30 5.31
CA GLY A 1043 30.12 -3.47 6.32
C GLY A 1043 29.72 -3.20 7.78
N LYS A 1044 28.47 -2.80 8.11
CA LYS A 1044 28.07 -2.47 9.50
C LYS A 1044 28.29 -3.60 10.49
N CYS A 1045 27.93 -4.83 10.12
CA CYS A 1045 28.18 -6.02 10.93
C CYS A 1045 29.67 -6.24 11.21
N TYR A 1046 30.54 -6.03 10.23
CA TYR A 1046 32.00 -6.07 10.37
C TYR A 1046 32.51 -4.99 11.33
N MET A 1047 32.18 -3.72 11.10
CA MET A 1047 32.62 -2.60 11.95
C MET A 1047 32.20 -2.79 13.42
N THR A 1048 30.94 -3.14 13.66
CA THR A 1048 30.44 -3.38 15.03
C THR A 1048 31.07 -4.62 15.68
N CYS A 1049 31.39 -5.68 14.92
CA CYS A 1049 32.09 -6.83 15.46
C CYS A 1049 33.58 -6.52 15.77
N ASN A 1050 34.18 -5.56 15.08
CA ASN A 1050 35.57 -5.14 15.30
C ASN A 1050 35.68 -4.20 16.52
N ASP A 1051 34.92 -3.11 16.51
CA ASP A 1051 35.09 -1.99 17.46
C ASP A 1051 34.13 -2.08 18.66
N SER A 1052 33.29 -3.12 18.72
CA SER A 1052 32.35 -3.40 19.82
C SER A 1052 32.12 -4.90 20.02
N GLY A 1053 33.12 -5.74 19.70
CA GLY A 1053 32.97 -7.19 19.72
C GLY A 1053 34.29 -7.96 19.69
N TYR A 1054 34.29 -9.08 18.94
CA TYR A 1054 35.30 -10.14 19.01
C TYR A 1054 36.10 -10.32 17.71
N GLN A 1055 36.07 -9.32 16.81
CA GLN A 1055 36.80 -9.32 15.53
C GLN A 1055 36.52 -10.59 14.69
N ALA A 1056 35.29 -11.11 14.78
CA ALA A 1056 34.89 -12.43 14.31
C ALA A 1056 34.18 -12.44 12.94
N ILE A 1057 34.41 -11.40 12.12
CA ILE A 1057 33.84 -11.26 10.78
C ILE A 1057 34.96 -10.87 9.81
N ARG A 1058 35.17 -11.67 8.77
CA ARG A 1058 35.96 -11.28 7.60
C ARG A 1058 35.09 -10.45 6.67
N PHE A 1059 35.63 -9.37 6.11
CA PHE A 1059 34.99 -8.57 5.06
C PHE A 1059 35.86 -8.60 3.81
N GLU A 1060 35.31 -9.12 2.71
CA GLU A 1060 36.07 -9.35 1.47
C GLU A 1060 36.33 -8.05 0.72
N ARG A 1061 37.59 -7.81 0.30
CA ARG A 1061 38.02 -6.52 -0.29
C ARG A 1061 37.27 -6.14 -1.56
N ASP A 1062 37.05 -7.08 -2.47
CA ASP A 1062 36.56 -6.75 -3.82
C ASP A 1062 35.05 -6.95 -3.99
N THR A 1063 34.46 -7.89 -3.24
CA THR A 1063 33.01 -8.14 -3.26
C THR A 1063 32.25 -7.43 -2.13
N HIS A 1064 32.95 -6.91 -1.11
CA HIS A 1064 32.34 -6.35 0.11
C HIS A 1064 31.26 -7.29 0.71
N LEU A 1065 31.52 -8.60 0.67
CA LEU A 1065 30.69 -9.61 1.34
C LEU A 1065 31.29 -9.93 2.73
N PRO A 1066 30.50 -9.91 3.81
CA PRO A 1066 30.93 -10.37 5.11
C PRO A 1066 30.88 -11.90 5.20
N THR A 1067 31.68 -12.48 6.10
CA THR A 1067 31.64 -13.90 6.46
C THR A 1067 32.03 -14.04 7.92
N VAL A 1068 31.18 -14.69 8.72
CA VAL A 1068 31.40 -14.91 10.16
C VAL A 1068 32.41 -16.05 10.36
N THR A 1069 33.29 -15.93 11.36
CA THR A 1069 34.32 -16.93 11.69
C THR A 1069 33.93 -17.76 12.91
N ALA A 1070 34.63 -18.89 13.14
CA ALA A 1070 34.42 -19.74 14.32
C ALA A 1070 34.66 -19.03 15.67
N SER A 1071 35.35 -17.88 15.65
CA SER A 1071 35.56 -16.96 16.78
C SER A 1071 34.29 -16.20 17.21
N CYS A 1072 33.18 -16.34 16.48
CA CYS A 1072 31.90 -15.74 16.86
C CYS A 1072 31.43 -16.28 18.22
N THR A 1073 30.96 -15.38 19.08
CA THR A 1073 30.53 -15.64 20.47
C THR A 1073 29.02 -15.60 20.66
N GLY A 1074 28.24 -15.42 19.58
CA GLY A 1074 26.78 -15.34 19.67
C GLY A 1074 26.22 -14.00 20.18
N CYS A 1075 27.04 -12.97 20.39
CA CYS A 1075 26.62 -11.70 21.02
C CYS A 1075 25.57 -10.85 20.26
N THR A 1076 25.05 -11.31 19.12
CA THR A 1076 23.94 -10.74 18.33
C THR A 1076 24.10 -9.31 17.78
N LEU A 1077 25.01 -8.48 18.29
CA LEU A 1077 25.19 -7.07 17.88
C LEU A 1077 25.29 -6.85 16.36
N CYS A 1078 25.91 -7.79 15.63
CA CYS A 1078 26.01 -7.71 14.17
C CYS A 1078 24.66 -7.80 13.45
N LEU A 1079 23.71 -8.58 13.97
CA LEU A 1079 22.31 -8.65 13.55
C LEU A 1079 21.58 -7.36 13.93
N SER A 1080 21.72 -6.91 15.18
CA SER A 1080 21.06 -5.71 15.70
C SER A 1080 21.38 -4.41 14.95
N VAL A 1081 22.52 -4.34 14.26
CA VAL A 1081 22.91 -3.19 13.40
C VAL A 1081 22.69 -3.42 11.90
N CYS A 1082 22.11 -4.56 11.49
CA CYS A 1082 21.94 -4.90 10.09
C CYS A 1082 20.82 -4.06 9.45
N PRO A 1083 21.06 -3.35 8.33
CA PRO A 1083 20.06 -2.51 7.68
C PRO A 1083 19.08 -3.30 6.77
N VAL A 1084 19.02 -4.63 6.92
CA VAL A 1084 18.16 -5.56 6.18
C VAL A 1084 17.65 -6.61 7.17
N LEU A 1085 16.33 -6.73 7.32
CA LEU A 1085 15.70 -7.76 8.16
C LEU A 1085 16.14 -9.16 7.69
N ASP A 1086 16.39 -10.06 8.65
CA ASP A 1086 16.75 -11.48 8.49
C ASP A 1086 17.93 -11.83 7.57
N CYS A 1087 18.63 -10.84 7.00
CA CYS A 1087 19.90 -11.01 6.30
C CYS A 1087 20.99 -11.57 7.23
N ILE A 1088 20.84 -11.39 8.54
CA ILE A 1088 21.62 -12.08 9.57
C ILE A 1088 20.64 -12.78 10.50
N ARG A 1089 20.88 -14.06 10.79
CA ARG A 1089 20.11 -14.88 11.73
C ARG A 1089 21.05 -15.48 12.78
N MET A 1090 20.54 -15.75 13.98
CA MET A 1090 21.27 -16.51 15.00
C MET A 1090 20.92 -17.99 14.85
N VAL A 1091 21.94 -18.86 14.84
CA VAL A 1091 21.78 -20.31 14.70
C VAL A 1091 22.55 -21.04 15.80
N ALA A 1092 22.09 -22.23 16.18
CA ALA A 1092 22.74 -23.05 17.21
C ALA A 1092 24.22 -23.34 16.86
N ARG A 1093 25.11 -23.25 17.85
CA ARG A 1093 26.55 -23.43 17.65
C ARG A 1093 26.89 -24.92 17.53
N THR A 1094 27.27 -25.35 16.34
CA THR A 1094 27.67 -26.74 16.02
C THR A 1094 29.10 -27.12 16.48
N THR A 1095 29.77 -26.26 17.25
CA THR A 1095 31.12 -26.50 17.80
C THR A 1095 31.13 -26.16 19.28
N PRO A 1096 31.96 -26.80 20.12
CA PRO A 1096 32.07 -26.43 21.53
C PRO A 1096 32.29 -24.93 21.72
N TYR A 1097 31.58 -24.33 22.69
CA TYR A 1097 31.86 -22.96 23.11
C TYR A 1097 32.91 -22.97 24.21
N GLN A 1098 33.98 -22.20 24.01
CA GLN A 1098 34.99 -21.93 25.02
C GLN A 1098 35.09 -20.41 25.19
N PRO A 1099 34.70 -19.84 26.34
CA PRO A 1099 34.83 -18.41 26.59
C PRO A 1099 36.30 -18.00 26.52
N SER A 1100 36.63 -17.01 25.69
CA SER A 1100 37.99 -16.46 25.64
C SER A 1100 38.31 -15.78 26.97
N ARG A 1101 39.27 -16.33 27.71
CA ARG A 1101 39.73 -15.81 29.02
C ARG A 1101 40.90 -14.82 28.91
N GLY A 1102 41.45 -14.64 27.71
CA GLY A 1102 42.66 -13.81 27.47
C GLY A 1102 43.96 -14.46 27.94
N LEU A 1103 43.98 -14.99 29.15
CA LEU A 1103 45.04 -15.81 29.74
C LEU A 1103 44.48 -17.18 30.17
N PRO A 1104 45.33 -18.19 30.41
CA PRO A 1104 44.90 -19.43 31.09
C PRO A 1104 44.27 -19.13 32.45
N LEU A 1105 43.34 -19.99 32.87
CA LEU A 1105 42.92 -20.04 34.28
C LEU A 1105 44.00 -20.75 35.10
N ALA A 1106 44.16 -20.34 36.35
CA ALA A 1106 45.08 -20.93 37.32
C ALA A 1106 44.50 -22.19 37.97
#